data_AF-A0AAE3GNC3-F1
#
_entry.id   AF-A0AAE3GNC3-F1
#
_cell.length_a   1.000
_cell.length_b   1.000
_cell.length_c   1.000
_cell.angle_alpha   90.00
_cell.angle_beta   90.00
_cell.angle_gamma   90.00
#
_symmetry.space_group_name_H-M   'P 1'
#
loop_
_entity.id
_entity.type
_entity.pdbx_description
1 polymer ?
#
loop_
_entity_poly.entity_id
_entity_poly.type
_entity_poly.pdbx_seq_one_letter_code
_entity_poly.pdbx_strand_id
1 'polypeptide(L)'
;MSRSPALRRCALVVTGFLVAVLFPVVSAAVVANPAAHAALPPDSMFQKVRLHTETGNPMAMDVAPDGRVFYIDRLGDIKIVQPNGATNTAAHLDVFTANESGGLNIALDPGFATNQWAYVVYSPNSASVDRLSRFNVNGNTIDLSSEKIVLDVPVQRQECCHHGAGLVFDKKNGNLWLSTGDNTNPFASDGYTPIDERSGRAYWDAQRTSGNTNSLSGKVLRIHPEVNGTYTIPAGNLFPPGTANTRPEIYMMGERNPFRMNIDPKTGFPTVANYGPDAPNASSSRGPQNTVEWDVLSQPGNAGWPYCIGPNLPYNDYNFASNTSGGQFDCTGGPTNNSPNNTGQTKLPPAIPAMVYYHYQADPAHFPMLSGGAPTAGPVYRYDPNLNSSRKWPVDFDGRAVFAEWNTSQLFTFQLDAAGTAVTSIDRLFPSMSFNRPMDFDFGPDGALYVIEWGSGYGGGNSDAGIDRIDYLGNNQANPTAKAGADRTSGPAPLTVNFSSAGSADPGGSSLTYSWNFGDGTTSTAANPSHTYTAAGNYTAVLTVRNSAGATGTASVSITSGNTTPALSITAPPHGGVFGWGDVVNFSVTVTDPEDGTVDCTKVTIQAYLGHDTHGHPLDQYQGCSAQVQTTLASGHTENDNTFYVIEASYTDKGGAGGANPLTGRAQVLLQPKHKQAEFYSATGRASDGTGTGSPGVTVESTTDPKGGGSNIGSVEDGDWWSFDPVNMTNVTGMGFRVASGSTGGTIQVRTGSPTGTLLGSVTVPGTGGWQTWTDVTLNLANPPTTSGPLYFVARKPAGSTNNSGLFNVNWVMFDGAGIGTPGQSPVQIGVNYHLVAAHSGKLADINGGSASPGGQLIQWSANSGLNQQFDFLDSGGGYYRIRARHSGLVLQVAGSGSGADITQQPDSNAPSQQWRVVDQGGGAVSFVNRQSALAMDVWGASTADGARISQYTVTGNANQRFQLRRA
;
A
#
# COMPACT_ATOMS: atom_id res chain seq x y z
N MET A 1 15.82 -82.20 25.28
CA MET A 1 15.73 -83.58 24.73
C MET A 1 14.81 -83.55 23.52
N SER A 2 15.08 -84.33 22.46
CA SER A 2 14.28 -84.45 21.22
C SER A 2 14.06 -83.18 20.37
N ARG A 3 13.78 -83.25 19.05
CA ARG A 3 14.47 -83.98 17.95
C ARG A 3 13.92 -83.50 16.57
N SER A 4 14.60 -82.55 15.94
CA SER A 4 14.92 -82.58 14.49
C SER A 4 13.73 -82.48 13.45
N PRO A 5 13.92 -82.55 12.10
CA PRO A 5 13.46 -81.43 11.23
C PRO A 5 12.90 -81.78 9.80
N ALA A 6 12.64 -80.76 8.97
CA ALA A 6 12.64 -80.78 7.49
C ALA A 6 12.73 -79.32 6.94
N LEU A 7 13.55 -78.88 5.95
CA LEU A 7 14.62 -79.41 5.08
C LEU A 7 14.29 -79.66 3.57
N ARG A 8 14.25 -78.58 2.75
CA ARG A 8 14.53 -78.48 1.28
C ARG A 8 14.91 -77.00 0.99
N ARG A 9 16.00 -76.57 0.32
CA ARG A 9 16.83 -77.02 -0.85
C ARG A 9 16.08 -76.93 -2.20
N CYS A 10 16.55 -76.31 -3.29
CA CYS A 10 17.71 -75.42 -3.64
C CYS A 10 17.27 -74.56 -4.90
N ALA A 11 18.05 -73.79 -5.70
CA ALA A 11 19.50 -73.61 -5.88
C ALA A 11 19.92 -72.27 -6.57
N LEU A 12 21.04 -71.68 -6.13
CA LEU A 12 22.26 -71.30 -6.90
C LEU A 12 22.20 -70.54 -8.26
N VAL A 13 22.89 -69.38 -8.36
CA VAL A 13 24.02 -69.03 -9.28
C VAL A 13 24.53 -67.59 -8.97
N VAL A 14 25.71 -67.18 -9.47
CA VAL A 14 26.55 -66.05 -8.98
C VAL A 14 26.98 -65.10 -10.13
N THR A 15 27.52 -63.92 -9.77
CA THR A 15 28.09 -62.81 -10.60
C THR A 15 27.10 -61.75 -11.11
N GLY A 16 27.44 -60.46 -11.20
CA GLY A 16 28.63 -59.74 -10.70
C GLY A 16 28.68 -58.26 -11.14
N PHE A 17 29.39 -57.40 -10.40
CA PHE A 17 29.74 -55.98 -10.69
C PHE A 17 28.63 -55.01 -11.17
N LEU A 18 28.31 -54.02 -10.32
CA LEU A 18 28.66 -52.61 -10.58
C LEU A 18 28.57 -51.78 -9.28
N VAL A 19 29.38 -50.74 -9.13
CA VAL A 19 29.21 -49.74 -8.05
C VAL A 19 28.61 -48.48 -8.67
N ALA A 20 27.40 -48.13 -8.25
CA ALA A 20 26.76 -46.86 -8.57
C ALA A 20 26.59 -46.06 -7.27
N VAL A 21 27.15 -44.84 -7.24
CA VAL A 21 26.97 -43.91 -6.12
C VAL A 21 25.59 -43.28 -6.23
N LEU A 22 24.64 -43.79 -5.46
CA LEU A 22 23.33 -43.17 -5.29
C LEU A 22 23.44 -42.02 -4.29
N PHE A 23 23.09 -40.81 -4.73
CA PHE A 23 22.83 -39.69 -3.83
C PHE A 23 21.68 -40.06 -2.87
N PRO A 24 21.73 -39.66 -1.60
CA PRO A 24 20.62 -39.84 -0.69
C PRO A 24 19.46 -38.96 -1.16
N VAL A 25 18.40 -39.58 -1.70
CA VAL A 25 17.11 -38.91 -1.86
C VAL A 25 16.64 -38.53 -0.46
N VAL A 26 16.53 -37.23 -0.19
CA VAL A 26 15.92 -36.73 1.05
C VAL A 26 14.46 -37.14 1.00
N SER A 27 14.12 -38.23 1.68
CA SER A 27 12.74 -38.67 1.85
C SER A 27 11.97 -37.56 2.57
N ALA A 28 10.92 -37.06 1.94
CA ALA A 28 10.02 -36.10 2.56
C ALA A 28 9.58 -36.64 3.93
N ALA A 29 9.76 -35.85 4.98
CA ALA A 29 9.33 -36.21 6.31
C ALA A 29 7.79 -36.32 6.29
N VAL A 30 7.27 -37.54 6.34
CA VAL A 30 5.83 -37.76 6.52
C VAL A 30 5.45 -37.11 7.84
N VAL A 31 4.68 -36.03 7.77
CA VAL A 31 4.22 -35.29 8.94
C VAL A 31 3.49 -36.27 9.84
N ALA A 32 4.09 -36.55 11.00
CA ALA A 32 3.48 -37.45 11.97
C ALA A 32 2.18 -36.78 12.44
N ASN A 33 1.05 -37.48 12.20
CA ASN A 33 -0.29 -36.97 12.47
C ASN A 33 -0.34 -36.32 13.87
N PRO A 34 -0.56 -34.99 13.99
CA PRO A 34 -0.42 -34.31 15.25
C PRO A 34 -1.40 -34.89 16.26
N ALA A 35 -0.99 -34.96 17.53
CA ALA A 35 -1.92 -35.29 18.61
C ALA A 35 -3.10 -34.32 18.52
N ALA A 36 -4.33 -34.82 18.53
CA ALA A 36 -5.51 -33.99 18.35
C ALA A 36 -5.56 -32.94 19.47
N HIS A 37 -5.26 -31.70 19.12
CA HIS A 37 -5.39 -30.57 20.04
C HIS A 37 -6.88 -30.38 20.34
N ALA A 38 -7.21 -29.87 21.53
CA ALA A 38 -8.60 -29.54 21.84
C ALA A 38 -9.12 -28.54 20.81
N ALA A 39 -10.34 -28.75 20.33
CA ALA A 39 -10.98 -27.81 19.42
C ALA A 39 -11.11 -26.45 20.12
N LEU A 40 -10.72 -25.37 19.44
CA LEU A 40 -10.76 -24.02 20.02
C LEU A 40 -12.19 -23.69 20.50
N PRO A 41 -12.34 -23.04 21.68
CA PRO A 41 -13.63 -22.55 22.14
C PRO A 41 -14.30 -21.67 21.08
N PRO A 42 -15.59 -21.87 20.78
CA PRO A 42 -16.26 -21.18 19.68
C PRO A 42 -16.42 -19.68 19.99
N ASP A 43 -16.49 -18.86 18.93
CA ASP A 43 -16.57 -17.40 18.97
C ASP A 43 -17.66 -16.85 19.91
N SER A 44 -18.75 -17.59 20.12
CA SER A 44 -19.82 -17.24 21.06
C SER A 44 -19.38 -17.21 22.54
N MET A 45 -18.20 -17.75 22.85
CA MET A 45 -17.53 -17.67 24.14
C MET A 45 -16.68 -16.39 24.28
N PHE A 46 -16.67 -15.49 23.29
CA PHE A 46 -15.87 -14.27 23.27
C PHE A 46 -16.71 -13.04 22.92
N GLN A 47 -16.20 -11.85 23.25
CA GLN A 47 -16.85 -10.59 22.94
C GLN A 47 -15.84 -9.51 22.55
N LYS A 48 -16.03 -8.89 21.37
CA LYS A 48 -15.34 -7.65 21.01
C LYS A 48 -15.99 -6.46 21.72
N VAL A 49 -15.19 -5.71 22.47
CA VAL A 49 -15.57 -4.53 23.25
C VAL A 49 -14.79 -3.34 22.74
N ARG A 50 -15.48 -2.39 22.08
CA ARG A 50 -14.89 -1.14 21.59
C ARG A 50 -14.55 -0.24 22.78
N LEU A 51 -13.25 0.01 22.97
CA LEU A 51 -12.72 0.86 24.02
C LEU A 51 -12.62 2.33 23.57
N HIS A 52 -12.25 2.55 22.30
CA HIS A 52 -12.16 3.89 21.72
C HIS A 52 -12.50 3.88 20.22
N THR A 53 -13.31 4.84 19.80
CA THR A 53 -13.57 5.26 18.40
C THR A 53 -12.78 6.52 18.07
N GLU A 54 -13.02 7.18 16.93
CA GLU A 54 -12.41 8.50 16.63
C GLU A 54 -10.87 8.47 16.68
N THR A 55 -10.26 7.31 16.41
CA THR A 55 -8.85 7.05 16.77
C THR A 55 -7.86 7.90 15.97
N GLY A 56 -8.16 8.13 14.68
CA GLY A 56 -7.33 8.85 13.71
C GLY A 56 -6.69 7.89 12.72
N ASN A 57 -5.36 7.80 12.74
CA ASN A 57 -4.58 6.81 11.99
C ASN A 57 -3.83 5.89 12.99
N PRO A 58 -4.52 5.07 13.80
CA PRO A 58 -3.88 4.33 14.89
C PRO A 58 -2.90 3.28 14.33
N MET A 59 -1.66 3.29 14.81
CA MET A 59 -0.58 2.44 14.33
C MET A 59 -0.27 1.29 15.28
N ALA A 60 0.11 1.56 16.53
CA ALA A 60 0.52 0.54 17.49
C ALA A 60 0.21 0.92 18.95
N MET A 61 0.25 -0.06 19.87
CA MET A 61 -0.09 0.10 21.29
C MET A 61 0.67 -0.84 22.25
N ASP A 62 0.67 -0.50 23.53
CA ASP A 62 1.05 -1.39 24.66
C ASP A 62 0.14 -1.10 25.86
N VAL A 63 -0.21 -2.14 26.63
CA VAL A 63 -1.17 -2.04 27.73
C VAL A 63 -0.45 -1.99 29.08
N ALA A 64 -0.54 -0.84 29.75
CA ALA A 64 0.08 -0.62 31.05
C ALA A 64 -0.46 -1.58 32.13
N PRO A 65 0.33 -1.94 33.17
CA PRO A 65 -0.11 -2.78 34.28
C PRO A 65 -1.30 -2.25 35.09
N ASP A 66 -1.66 -0.97 34.94
CA ASP A 66 -2.86 -0.35 35.53
C ASP A 66 -4.10 -0.39 34.61
N GLY A 67 -3.99 -1.01 33.45
CA GLY A 67 -5.07 -1.19 32.47
C GLY A 67 -5.27 -0.01 31.51
N ARG A 68 -4.40 1.01 31.53
CA ARG A 68 -4.38 2.06 30.50
C ARG A 68 -3.77 1.53 29.20
N VAL A 69 -4.47 1.70 28.09
CA VAL A 69 -3.94 1.40 26.75
C VAL A 69 -3.29 2.66 26.20
N PHE A 70 -1.98 2.60 25.93
CA PHE A 70 -1.24 3.66 25.25
C PHE A 70 -1.18 3.30 23.77
N TYR A 71 -1.58 4.20 22.87
CA TYR A 71 -1.43 3.99 21.43
C TYR A 71 -0.90 5.22 20.71
N ILE A 72 -0.18 5.00 19.62
CA ILE A 72 0.35 6.06 18.73
C ILE A 72 -0.44 6.12 17.42
N ASP A 73 -0.64 7.34 16.95
CA ASP A 73 -1.23 7.70 15.68
C ASP A 73 -0.13 8.03 14.66
N ARG A 74 -0.29 7.64 13.39
CA ARG A 74 0.63 7.99 12.30
C ARG A 74 0.84 9.50 12.17
N LEU A 75 -0.15 10.30 12.58
CA LEU A 75 -0.14 11.76 12.55
C LEU A 75 0.59 12.40 13.75
N GLY A 76 1.20 11.61 14.64
CA GLY A 76 2.06 12.09 15.74
C GLY A 76 1.39 12.18 17.11
N ASP A 77 0.06 12.05 17.19
CA ASP A 77 -0.65 11.95 18.46
C ASP A 77 -0.27 10.67 19.21
N ILE A 78 0.01 10.78 20.51
CA ILE A 78 0.00 9.63 21.43
C ILE A 78 -1.22 9.79 22.35
N LYS A 79 -2.08 8.77 22.39
CA LYS A 79 -3.37 8.78 23.09
C LYS A 79 -3.43 7.68 24.15
N ILE A 80 -4.14 7.94 25.25
CA ILE A 80 -4.31 7.01 26.37
C ILE A 80 -5.80 6.73 26.57
N VAL A 81 -6.20 5.47 26.41
CA VAL A 81 -7.53 4.97 26.78
C VAL A 81 -7.47 4.43 28.20
N GLN A 82 -8.28 4.96 29.10
CA GLN A 82 -8.27 4.63 30.53
C GLN A 82 -9.25 3.47 30.86
N PRO A 83 -9.05 2.72 31.95
CA PRO A 83 -9.93 1.59 32.34
C PRO A 83 -11.41 1.92 32.53
N ASN A 84 -11.75 3.20 32.71
CA ASN A 84 -13.12 3.71 32.83
C ASN A 84 -13.77 4.07 31.47
N GLY A 85 -13.05 3.92 30.36
CA GLY A 85 -13.48 4.32 29.01
C GLY A 85 -13.19 5.77 28.63
N ALA A 86 -12.58 6.59 29.51
CA ALA A 86 -12.16 7.94 29.15
C ALA A 86 -10.86 7.91 28.32
N THR A 87 -10.80 8.70 27.25
CA THR A 87 -9.60 8.83 26.40
C THR A 87 -9.11 10.27 26.38
N ASN A 88 -7.79 10.45 26.33
CA ASN A 88 -7.17 11.75 26.08
C ASN A 88 -5.91 11.61 25.20
N THR A 89 -5.60 12.64 24.41
CA THR A 89 -4.25 12.83 23.87
C THR A 89 -3.30 13.16 25.02
N ALA A 90 -2.14 12.49 25.06
CA ALA A 90 -1.14 12.59 26.11
C ALA A 90 0.10 13.38 25.67
N ALA A 91 0.40 13.37 24.36
CA ALA A 91 1.33 14.27 23.68
C ALA A 91 1.08 14.25 22.16
N HIS A 92 1.72 15.17 21.43
CA HIS A 92 1.75 15.24 19.97
C HIS A 92 3.21 15.44 19.50
N LEU A 93 3.65 14.68 18.51
CA LEU A 93 5.01 14.70 17.95
C LEU A 93 5.04 15.32 16.56
N ASP A 94 6.05 16.17 16.30
CA ASP A 94 6.29 16.80 14.99
C ASP A 94 6.86 15.79 13.97
N VAL A 95 5.94 15.09 13.29
CA VAL A 95 6.24 13.97 12.38
C VAL A 95 6.17 14.34 10.90
N PHE A 96 7.09 13.77 10.12
CA PHE A 96 7.04 13.73 8.67
C PHE A 96 6.07 12.62 8.23
N THR A 97 5.12 12.93 7.35
CA THR A 97 3.94 12.08 7.08
C THR A 97 3.76 11.64 5.63
N ALA A 98 4.73 11.88 4.74
CA ALA A 98 4.76 11.28 3.40
C ALA A 98 5.36 9.87 3.43
N ASN A 99 5.22 9.09 2.35
CA ASN A 99 5.58 7.67 2.30
C ASN A 99 4.96 6.88 3.47
N GLU A 100 5.63 5.90 4.08
CA GLU A 100 5.13 5.22 5.29
C GLU A 100 5.50 5.96 6.61
N SER A 101 6.17 7.11 6.54
CA SER A 101 6.64 7.85 7.72
C SER A 101 5.51 8.38 8.61
N GLY A 102 5.80 8.57 9.90
CA GLY A 102 4.85 9.15 10.86
C GLY A 102 5.20 8.84 12.32
N GLY A 103 4.20 8.80 13.20
CA GLY A 103 4.29 8.08 14.47
C GLY A 103 4.13 6.58 14.22
N LEU A 104 5.16 5.77 14.43
CA LEU A 104 5.22 4.39 13.93
C LEU A 104 4.92 3.34 15.00
N ASN A 105 5.47 3.49 16.21
CA ASN A 105 5.27 2.53 17.30
C ASN A 105 5.44 3.13 18.71
N ILE A 106 4.85 2.48 19.72
CA ILE A 106 5.01 2.79 21.14
C ILE A 106 5.05 1.50 21.97
N ALA A 107 6.01 1.40 22.89
CA ALA A 107 6.13 0.32 23.86
C ALA A 107 6.44 0.88 25.25
N LEU A 108 5.93 0.24 26.30
CA LEU A 108 6.17 0.62 27.69
C LEU A 108 7.34 -0.16 28.27
N ASP A 109 8.14 0.51 29.08
CA ASP A 109 9.29 -0.11 29.75
C ASP A 109 8.82 -1.28 30.66
N PRO A 110 9.56 -2.40 30.78
CA PRO A 110 9.18 -3.49 31.69
C PRO A 110 9.00 -3.05 33.15
N GLY A 111 9.68 -1.97 33.56
CA GLY A 111 9.54 -1.30 34.84
C GLY A 111 8.47 -0.22 34.92
N PHE A 112 7.57 -0.08 33.92
CA PHE A 112 6.63 1.05 33.77
C PHE A 112 5.89 1.43 35.05
N ALA A 113 5.42 0.44 35.81
CA ALA A 113 4.74 0.64 37.09
C ALA A 113 5.58 1.35 38.18
N THR A 114 6.88 1.57 37.95
CA THR A 114 7.79 2.30 38.85
C THR A 114 8.53 3.46 38.19
N ASN A 115 8.93 3.34 36.91
CA ASN A 115 9.69 4.40 36.20
C ASN A 115 8.82 5.29 35.30
N GLN A 116 7.60 4.86 34.95
CA GLN A 116 6.71 5.52 33.99
C GLN A 116 7.42 5.91 32.67
N TRP A 117 8.24 5.03 32.09
CA TRP A 117 8.91 5.26 30.80
C TRP A 117 8.17 4.65 29.61
N ALA A 118 7.96 5.45 28.57
CA ALA A 118 7.49 5.01 27.27
C ALA A 118 8.59 5.18 26.22
N TYR A 119 8.74 4.20 25.33
CA TYR A 119 9.63 4.22 24.17
C TYR A 119 8.79 4.34 22.91
N VAL A 120 9.17 5.25 22.02
CA VAL A 120 8.41 5.60 20.82
C VAL A 120 9.32 5.55 19.60
N VAL A 121 8.84 4.98 18.50
CA VAL A 121 9.48 5.08 17.18
C VAL A 121 8.67 6.05 16.32
N TYR A 122 9.32 7.11 15.84
CA TYR A 122 8.68 8.13 15.01
C TYR A 122 9.64 8.75 13.98
N SER A 123 9.09 9.32 12.90
CA SER A 123 9.85 9.95 11.81
C SER A 123 9.85 11.49 11.97
N PRO A 124 10.81 12.13 12.66
CA PRO A 124 10.78 13.57 12.90
C PRO A 124 10.85 14.42 11.62
N ASN A 125 10.17 15.56 11.57
CA ASN A 125 10.35 16.52 10.46
C ASN A 125 11.77 17.09 10.39
N SER A 126 12.47 17.20 11.52
CA SER A 126 13.80 17.82 11.62
C SER A 126 14.97 17.00 11.05
N ALA A 127 14.80 15.71 10.76
CA ALA A 127 15.87 14.83 10.28
C ALA A 127 15.34 13.62 9.50
N SER A 128 16.06 13.20 8.45
CA SER A 128 15.73 11.99 7.65
C SER A 128 16.14 10.70 8.37
N VAL A 129 15.45 10.42 9.46
CA VAL A 129 15.60 9.22 10.29
C VAL A 129 14.22 8.68 10.67
N ASP A 130 14.17 7.40 11.02
CA ASP A 130 13.19 6.89 11.98
C ASP A 130 13.89 6.79 13.34
N ARG A 131 13.30 7.38 14.35
CA ARG A 131 13.91 7.66 15.65
C ARG A 131 13.22 6.87 16.74
N LEU A 132 13.99 6.02 17.42
CA LEU A 132 13.64 5.46 18.71
C LEU A 132 14.02 6.45 19.82
N SER A 133 13.04 6.92 20.58
CA SER A 133 13.25 7.80 21.75
C SER A 133 12.46 7.37 22.96
N ARG A 134 12.99 7.65 24.15
CA ARG A 134 12.33 7.44 25.45
C ARG A 134 11.80 8.74 26.02
N PHE A 135 10.59 8.71 26.57
CA PHE A 135 9.93 9.81 27.27
C PHE A 135 9.45 9.37 28.66
N ASN A 136 9.32 10.35 29.57
CA ASN A 136 8.68 10.19 30.87
C ASN A 136 7.16 10.42 30.74
N VAL A 137 6.37 9.53 31.33
CA VAL A 137 4.91 9.65 31.44
C VAL A 137 4.54 10.24 32.81
N ASN A 138 3.77 11.32 32.82
CA ASN A 138 3.31 12.03 34.01
C ASN A 138 1.79 11.91 34.12
N GLY A 139 1.30 10.91 34.87
CA GLY A 139 -0.13 10.58 34.90
C GLY A 139 -0.60 10.20 33.50
N ASN A 140 -1.58 10.91 32.95
CA ASN A 140 -2.08 10.68 31.59
C ASN A 140 -1.50 11.66 30.54
N THR A 141 -0.30 12.19 30.78
CA THR A 141 0.43 13.06 29.85
C THR A 141 1.86 12.55 29.62
N ILE A 142 2.50 12.94 28.52
CA ILE A 142 3.91 12.61 28.24
C ILE A 142 4.72 13.91 28.18
N ASP A 143 5.82 13.96 28.92
CA ASP A 143 6.71 15.12 28.94
C ASP A 143 7.69 15.07 27.76
N LEU A 144 7.37 15.80 26.69
CA LEU A 144 8.22 15.91 25.51
C LEU A 144 9.61 16.52 25.81
N SER A 145 9.76 17.33 26.87
CA SER A 145 11.06 17.88 27.26
C SER A 145 12.00 16.84 27.91
N SER A 146 11.45 15.69 28.29
CA SER A 146 12.22 14.59 28.88
C SER A 146 12.98 13.73 27.86
N GLU A 147 12.78 13.95 26.54
CA GLU A 147 13.23 13.07 25.45
C GLU A 147 14.68 12.58 25.60
N LYS A 148 14.87 11.29 25.39
CA LYS A 148 16.18 10.67 25.17
C LYS A 148 16.16 9.93 23.85
N ILE A 149 16.85 10.46 22.85
CA ILE A 149 17.11 9.78 21.58
C ILE A 149 18.00 8.58 21.88
N VAL A 150 17.49 7.36 21.67
CA VAL A 150 18.20 6.10 21.94
C VAL A 150 18.90 5.61 20.69
N LEU A 151 18.20 5.61 19.54
CA LEU A 151 18.73 5.18 18.26
C LEU A 151 18.04 5.92 17.11
N ASP A 152 18.82 6.49 16.20
CA ASP A 152 18.35 7.00 14.91
C ASP A 152 18.70 5.99 13.81
N VAL A 153 17.69 5.48 13.11
CA VAL A 153 17.83 4.63 11.92
C VAL A 153 17.76 5.54 10.68
N PRO A 154 18.84 5.67 9.88
CA PRO A 154 18.82 6.55 8.71
C PRO A 154 17.84 6.09 7.64
N VAL A 155 17.04 7.02 7.10
CA VAL A 155 16.13 6.78 5.98
C VAL A 155 16.32 7.82 4.87
N GLN A 156 16.08 7.43 3.63
CA GLN A 156 15.84 8.35 2.53
C GLN A 156 14.34 8.72 2.47
N ARG A 157 14.04 9.93 1.99
CA ARG A 157 12.68 10.49 1.86
C ARG A 157 12.38 11.01 0.45
N GLN A 158 13.18 10.61 -0.54
CA GLN A 158 12.98 10.98 -1.95
C GLN A 158 12.07 9.97 -2.66
N GLU A 159 12.01 8.75 -2.15
CA GLU A 159 11.25 7.62 -2.67
C GLU A 159 10.52 6.90 -1.52
N CYS A 160 9.36 6.32 -1.78
CA CYS A 160 8.75 5.28 -0.93
C CYS A 160 9.59 3.97 -1.05
N CYS A 161 9.53 2.95 -0.20
CA CYS A 161 8.59 2.65 0.89
C CYS A 161 9.34 2.00 2.09
N HIS A 162 8.65 1.17 2.88
CA HIS A 162 9.16 0.24 3.88
C HIS A 162 9.91 0.87 5.06
N HIS A 163 9.15 1.29 6.07
CA HIS A 163 9.70 1.77 7.35
C HIS A 163 9.76 0.66 8.43
N GLY A 164 8.87 -0.35 8.38
CA GLY A 164 8.86 -1.45 9.35
C GLY A 164 8.36 -1.01 10.72
N ALA A 165 9.30 -0.82 11.66
CA ALA A 165 9.08 -0.23 12.98
C ALA A 165 8.12 -1.00 13.91
N GLY A 166 8.23 -2.33 13.96
CA GLY A 166 7.75 -3.12 15.11
C GLY A 166 8.66 -2.90 16.32
N LEU A 167 8.10 -2.82 17.54
CA LEU A 167 8.82 -2.48 18.77
C LEU A 167 8.30 -3.31 19.95
N VAL A 168 9.14 -4.13 20.59
CA VAL A 168 8.75 -4.89 21.81
C VAL A 168 9.89 -5.09 22.79
N PHE A 169 9.56 -5.17 24.08
CA PHE A 169 10.48 -5.54 25.14
C PHE A 169 10.40 -7.02 25.51
N ASP A 170 11.55 -7.66 25.72
CA ASP A 170 11.63 -8.84 26.57
C ASP A 170 11.51 -8.39 28.04
N LYS A 171 10.29 -8.49 28.56
CA LYS A 171 9.90 -8.09 29.92
C LYS A 171 10.64 -8.91 31.04
N LYS A 172 11.52 -9.88 30.71
CA LYS A 172 12.37 -10.62 31.67
C LYS A 172 13.79 -10.10 31.83
N ASN A 173 14.35 -9.46 30.79
CA ASN A 173 15.76 -9.04 30.79
C ASN A 173 15.98 -7.59 30.32
N GLY A 174 14.91 -6.87 29.94
CA GLY A 174 14.99 -5.46 29.54
C GLY A 174 15.54 -5.23 28.14
N ASN A 175 15.83 -6.28 27.37
CA ASN A 175 16.24 -6.12 25.98
C ASN A 175 15.05 -5.60 25.15
N LEU A 176 15.34 -4.63 24.31
CA LEU A 176 14.41 -4.06 23.34
C LEU A 176 14.71 -4.63 21.95
N TRP A 177 13.65 -5.06 21.27
CA TRP A 177 13.65 -5.48 19.88
C TRP A 177 13.02 -4.38 19.02
N LEU A 178 13.67 -4.06 17.90
CA LEU A 178 13.20 -3.08 16.91
C LEU A 178 13.34 -3.66 15.50
N SER A 179 12.23 -3.81 14.78
CA SER A 179 12.26 -4.19 13.36
C SER A 179 12.32 -2.94 12.47
N THR A 180 12.95 -3.07 11.30
CA THR A 180 13.19 -1.94 10.38
C THR A 180 12.95 -2.39 8.94
N GLY A 181 12.21 -1.59 8.19
CA GLY A 181 12.01 -1.81 6.75
C GLY A 181 13.28 -1.52 5.94
N ASP A 182 13.34 -2.05 4.73
CA ASP A 182 14.49 -1.94 3.84
C ASP A 182 14.70 -0.53 3.27
N ASN A 183 13.75 0.39 3.50
CA ASN A 183 13.72 1.77 3.04
C ASN A 183 14.13 1.91 1.56
N THR A 184 13.65 0.97 0.75
CA THR A 184 13.93 0.81 -0.68
C THR A 184 12.63 0.84 -1.46
N ASN A 185 12.68 1.40 -2.66
CA ASN A 185 11.56 1.50 -3.57
C ASN A 185 11.36 0.16 -4.32
N PRO A 186 10.24 -0.56 -4.10
CA PRO A 186 9.96 -1.83 -4.78
C PRO A 186 9.46 -1.65 -6.22
N PHE A 187 9.03 -0.44 -6.58
CA PHE A 187 8.21 -0.19 -7.76
C PHE A 187 8.98 -0.29 -9.08
N ALA A 188 10.32 -0.27 -9.08
CA ALA A 188 11.12 -0.36 -10.30
C ALA A 188 11.70 -1.75 -10.59
N SER A 189 11.13 -2.81 -10.00
CA SER A 189 11.58 -4.20 -10.17
C SER A 189 10.59 -5.11 -10.91
N ASP A 190 9.51 -4.57 -11.46
CA ASP A 190 8.37 -5.34 -12.01
C ASP A 190 7.74 -6.30 -10.96
N GLY A 191 7.73 -5.87 -9.70
CA GLY A 191 7.24 -6.65 -8.56
C GLY A 191 8.21 -7.73 -8.04
N TYR A 192 9.39 -7.91 -8.66
CA TYR A 192 10.40 -8.87 -8.17
C TYR A 192 11.39 -8.17 -7.22
N THR A 193 12.56 -8.77 -6.99
CA THR A 193 13.60 -8.18 -6.14
C THR A 193 14.18 -6.86 -6.71
N PRO A 194 14.25 -5.76 -5.92
CA PRO A 194 14.84 -4.48 -6.32
C PRO A 194 16.34 -4.47 -6.03
N ILE A 195 17.16 -4.76 -7.05
CA ILE A 195 18.62 -4.83 -6.99
C ILE A 195 19.27 -3.94 -8.09
N ASP A 196 18.79 -2.71 -8.20
CA ASP A 196 19.14 -1.79 -9.30
C ASP A 196 20.49 -1.08 -9.11
N GLU A 197 21.58 -1.77 -9.46
CA GLU A 197 22.97 -1.30 -9.33
C GLU A 197 23.35 -0.12 -10.24
N ARG A 198 22.43 0.41 -11.07
CA ARG A 198 22.73 1.50 -12.01
C ARG A 198 23.12 2.79 -11.27
N SER A 199 24.01 3.57 -11.87
CA SER A 199 24.44 4.85 -11.28
C SER A 199 23.25 5.80 -11.07
N GLY A 200 23.10 6.32 -9.84
CA GLY A 200 21.96 7.13 -9.44
C GLY A 200 20.71 6.36 -9.00
N ARG A 201 20.74 5.02 -8.92
CA ARG A 201 19.59 4.17 -8.61
C ARG A 201 19.64 3.46 -7.25
N ALA A 202 20.48 3.96 -6.34
CA ALA A 202 20.71 3.41 -5.00
C ALA A 202 19.46 3.29 -4.09
N TYR A 203 18.34 3.94 -4.42
CA TYR A 203 17.07 3.81 -3.68
C TYR A 203 16.17 2.68 -4.20
N TRP A 204 16.57 1.98 -5.27
CA TRP A 204 15.91 0.79 -5.83
C TRP A 204 16.82 -0.46 -5.73
N ASP A 205 17.74 -0.45 -4.76
CA ASP A 205 18.76 -1.46 -4.54
C ASP A 205 18.79 -1.89 -3.07
N ALA A 206 17.98 -2.89 -2.70
CA ALA A 206 17.89 -3.43 -1.35
C ALA A 206 19.18 -4.17 -0.90
N GLN A 207 20.14 -4.37 -1.83
CA GLN A 207 21.49 -4.78 -1.48
C GLN A 207 22.22 -3.72 -0.64
N ARG A 208 21.88 -2.44 -0.80
CA ARG A 208 22.35 -1.32 0.05
C ARG A 208 21.91 -1.43 1.50
N THR A 209 20.75 -2.06 1.76
CA THR A 209 20.07 -2.07 3.06
C THR A 209 19.92 -3.47 3.63
N SER A 210 18.91 -4.24 3.24
CA SER A 210 18.62 -5.58 3.79
C SER A 210 19.82 -6.51 3.67
N GLY A 211 20.44 -6.55 2.49
CA GLY A 211 21.65 -7.33 2.22
C GLY A 211 22.95 -6.74 2.78
N ASN A 212 22.94 -5.54 3.36
CA ASN A 212 24.14 -4.86 3.85
C ASN A 212 24.29 -5.06 5.38
N THR A 213 25.37 -5.73 5.78
CA THR A 213 25.68 -6.01 7.20
C THR A 213 26.02 -4.77 8.03
N ASN A 214 26.33 -3.64 7.38
CA ASN A 214 26.70 -2.36 7.99
C ASN A 214 25.56 -1.32 7.91
N SER A 215 24.37 -1.72 7.45
CA SER A 215 23.13 -0.92 7.49
C SER A 215 22.24 -1.36 8.66
N LEU A 216 21.44 -0.42 9.19
CA LEU A 216 20.40 -0.69 10.19
C LEU A 216 19.03 -0.95 9.57
N SER A 217 18.79 -0.58 8.30
CA SER A 217 17.52 -0.79 7.59
C SER A 217 17.41 -2.21 7.02
N GLY A 218 16.21 -2.79 6.99
CA GLY A 218 15.96 -4.17 6.53
C GLY A 218 16.53 -5.21 7.49
N LYS A 219 16.22 -5.05 8.78
CA LYS A 219 16.77 -5.80 9.93
C LYS A 219 15.72 -6.02 11.02
N VAL A 220 15.96 -7.01 11.89
CA VAL A 220 15.52 -6.96 13.29
C VAL A 220 16.72 -6.74 14.18
N LEU A 221 16.68 -5.65 14.93
CA LEU A 221 17.70 -5.17 15.85
C LEU A 221 17.37 -5.60 17.28
N ARG A 222 18.40 -5.85 18.09
CA ARG A 222 18.26 -6.13 19.53
C ARG A 222 19.29 -5.35 20.33
N ILE A 223 18.82 -4.50 21.23
CA ILE A 223 19.63 -3.63 22.10
C ILE A 223 19.15 -3.73 23.55
N HIS A 224 19.92 -3.20 24.51
CA HIS A 224 19.48 -3.01 25.88
C HIS A 224 19.49 -1.51 26.21
N PRO A 225 18.32 -0.83 26.32
CA PRO A 225 18.26 0.59 26.64
C PRO A 225 18.76 0.89 28.06
N GLU A 226 19.52 1.98 28.20
CA GLU A 226 20.15 2.37 29.47
C GLU A 226 19.45 3.58 30.11
N VAL A 227 19.54 3.69 31.44
CA VAL A 227 18.88 4.74 32.26
C VAL A 227 19.18 6.17 31.79
N ASN A 228 20.39 6.40 31.27
CA ASN A 228 20.86 7.69 30.74
C ASN A 228 20.32 8.04 29.34
N GLY A 229 19.69 7.09 28.64
CA GLY A 229 19.23 7.26 27.25
C GLY A 229 20.15 6.65 26.18
N THR A 230 21.31 6.07 26.53
CA THR A 230 22.12 5.28 25.59
C THR A 230 21.59 3.84 25.49
N TYR A 231 22.30 2.95 24.80
CA TYR A 231 22.05 1.51 24.82
C TYR A 231 23.35 0.71 24.89
N THR A 232 23.26 -0.54 25.35
CA THR A 232 24.32 -1.55 25.24
C THR A 232 23.89 -2.67 24.28
N ILE A 233 24.85 -3.49 23.82
CA ILE A 233 24.62 -4.61 22.89
C ILE A 233 24.50 -5.93 23.66
N PRO A 234 23.36 -6.63 23.63
CA PRO A 234 23.20 -7.95 24.22
C PRO A 234 24.06 -9.02 23.50
N ALA A 235 24.67 -9.90 24.28
CA ALA A 235 25.46 -11.02 23.75
C ALA A 235 24.60 -11.98 22.91
N GLY A 236 25.15 -12.47 21.79
CA GLY A 236 24.43 -13.35 20.87
C GLY A 236 23.59 -12.65 19.79
N ASN A 237 23.86 -11.37 19.52
CA ASN A 237 23.50 -10.75 18.24
C ASN A 237 24.34 -11.37 17.09
N LEU A 238 23.89 -11.21 15.84
CA LEU A 238 24.50 -11.84 14.65
C LEU A 238 25.98 -11.48 14.48
N PHE A 239 26.33 -10.24 14.78
CA PHE A 239 27.69 -9.73 14.68
C PHE A 239 28.20 -9.26 16.05
N PRO A 240 29.24 -9.89 16.62
CA PRO A 240 29.86 -9.40 17.85
C PRO A 240 30.39 -7.96 17.72
N PRO A 241 30.32 -7.13 18.79
CA PRO A 241 30.91 -5.80 18.80
C PRO A 241 32.38 -5.80 18.36
N GLY A 242 32.74 -4.88 17.47
CA GLY A 242 34.08 -4.78 16.88
C GLY A 242 34.31 -5.66 15.63
N THR A 243 33.31 -6.41 15.17
CA THR A 243 33.36 -7.11 13.87
C THR A 243 33.47 -6.07 12.73
N ALA A 244 34.37 -6.32 11.78
CA ALA A 244 34.62 -5.38 10.69
C ALA A 244 33.46 -5.32 9.68
N ASN A 245 33.10 -4.11 9.27
CA ASN A 245 32.02 -3.80 8.32
C ASN A 245 30.65 -4.37 8.72
N THR A 246 30.29 -4.31 10.01
CA THR A 246 28.96 -4.71 10.50
C THR A 246 28.37 -3.74 11.53
N ARG A 247 27.05 -3.86 11.76
CA ARG A 247 26.34 -3.27 12.89
C ARG A 247 26.09 -4.33 13.96
N PRO A 248 26.61 -4.18 15.19
CA PRO A 248 26.42 -5.16 16.25
C PRO A 248 24.99 -5.17 16.84
N GLU A 249 24.16 -4.19 16.50
CA GLU A 249 22.73 -4.14 16.83
C GLU A 249 21.91 -5.26 16.14
N ILE A 250 22.40 -5.78 15.01
CA ILE A 250 21.67 -6.74 14.17
C ILE A 250 21.52 -8.09 14.87
N TYR A 251 20.27 -8.57 15.01
CA TYR A 251 19.96 -9.95 15.37
C TYR A 251 19.55 -10.77 14.14
N MET A 252 18.61 -10.25 13.35
CA MET A 252 18.25 -10.81 12.04
C MET A 252 18.54 -9.78 10.94
N MET A 253 19.13 -10.23 9.83
CA MET A 253 19.27 -9.42 8.62
C MET A 253 18.46 -9.97 7.46
N GLY A 254 18.36 -9.21 6.37
CA GLY A 254 17.65 -9.66 5.17
C GLY A 254 16.14 -9.65 5.30
N GLU A 255 15.57 -8.61 5.93
CA GLU A 255 14.12 -8.35 5.98
C GLU A 255 13.71 -7.38 4.86
N ARG A 256 12.48 -7.46 4.32
CA ARG A 256 11.92 -6.46 3.36
C ARG A 256 11.18 -5.35 4.10
N ASN A 257 10.03 -5.67 4.68
CA ASN A 257 9.24 -4.75 5.49
C ASN A 257 8.61 -5.51 6.67
N PRO A 258 9.36 -5.69 7.78
CA PRO A 258 8.90 -6.39 8.98
C PRO A 258 7.99 -5.45 9.79
N PHE A 259 6.83 -5.11 9.25
CA PHE A 259 5.95 -4.02 9.68
C PHE A 259 5.38 -4.21 11.09
N ARG A 260 5.06 -5.44 11.48
CA ARG A 260 4.61 -5.76 12.84
C ARG A 260 5.40 -6.94 13.40
N MET A 261 5.74 -6.79 14.67
CA MET A 261 6.51 -7.73 15.48
C MET A 261 5.88 -7.78 16.86
N ASN A 262 5.81 -8.96 17.46
CA ASN A 262 5.46 -9.14 18.85
C ASN A 262 6.43 -10.12 19.53
N ILE A 263 6.11 -10.66 20.71
CA ILE A 263 7.03 -11.52 21.48
C ILE A 263 6.30 -12.67 22.19
N ASP A 264 7.01 -13.78 22.39
CA ASP A 264 6.58 -14.83 23.33
C ASP A 264 7.13 -14.54 24.74
N PRO A 265 6.30 -14.15 25.72
CA PRO A 265 6.76 -13.87 27.08
C PRO A 265 7.26 -15.13 27.81
N LYS A 266 7.06 -16.36 27.29
CA LYS A 266 7.68 -17.57 27.85
C LYS A 266 9.15 -17.72 27.45
N THR A 267 9.53 -17.38 26.22
CA THR A 267 10.88 -17.61 25.67
C THR A 267 11.73 -16.36 25.53
N GLY A 268 11.13 -15.19 25.30
CA GLY A 268 11.83 -13.97 24.94
C GLY A 268 12.15 -13.85 23.44
N PHE A 269 11.66 -14.78 22.61
CA PHE A 269 11.84 -14.73 21.16
C PHE A 269 10.74 -13.86 20.51
N PRO A 270 11.08 -12.95 19.58
CA PRO A 270 10.10 -12.16 18.87
C PRO A 270 9.43 -12.98 17.76
N THR A 271 8.15 -12.69 17.52
CA THR A 271 7.37 -13.13 16.37
C THR A 271 7.34 -11.98 15.35
N VAL A 272 7.61 -12.23 14.08
CA VAL A 272 7.78 -11.18 13.06
C VAL A 272 6.98 -11.52 11.81
N ALA A 273 6.34 -10.51 11.22
CA ALA A 273 5.63 -10.61 9.95
C ALA A 273 6.30 -9.72 8.89
N ASN A 274 6.78 -10.32 7.80
CA ASN A 274 7.54 -9.64 6.75
C ASN A 274 6.72 -9.54 5.45
N TYR A 275 6.46 -8.34 4.97
CA TYR A 275 5.74 -8.13 3.71
C TYR A 275 6.68 -8.41 2.53
N GLY A 276 6.36 -9.42 1.74
CA GLY A 276 7.07 -9.78 0.52
C GLY A 276 6.86 -8.81 -0.65
N PRO A 277 7.52 -9.05 -1.79
CA PRO A 277 7.39 -8.23 -2.99
C PRO A 277 6.14 -8.60 -3.78
N ASP A 278 5.92 -7.93 -4.92
CA ASP A 278 4.56 -7.69 -5.43
C ASP A 278 4.25 -8.44 -6.76
N ALA A 279 5.20 -9.22 -7.29
CA ALA A 279 5.03 -9.96 -8.54
C ALA A 279 3.99 -11.10 -8.40
N PRO A 280 2.86 -11.09 -9.13
CA PRO A 280 1.76 -12.04 -8.91
C PRO A 280 2.06 -13.47 -9.38
N ASN A 281 3.16 -13.70 -10.11
CA ASN A 281 3.52 -15.00 -10.68
C ASN A 281 5.04 -15.23 -10.65
N ALA A 282 5.47 -16.48 -10.50
CA ALA A 282 6.90 -16.83 -10.55
C ALA A 282 7.44 -16.76 -11.98
N SER A 283 8.69 -16.34 -12.14
CA SER A 283 9.34 -16.18 -13.45
C SER A 283 10.69 -16.87 -13.48
N SER A 284 10.92 -17.72 -14.48
CA SER A 284 12.21 -18.38 -14.72
C SER A 284 13.36 -17.41 -15.00
N SER A 285 13.05 -16.17 -15.38
CA SER A 285 14.04 -15.11 -15.61
C SER A 285 14.25 -14.18 -14.40
N ARG A 286 13.29 -14.04 -13.48
CA ARG A 286 13.40 -13.11 -12.33
C ARG A 286 13.52 -13.81 -10.98
N GLY A 287 12.74 -14.86 -10.73
CA GLY A 287 12.69 -15.58 -9.47
C GLY A 287 11.26 -15.85 -8.99
N PRO A 288 11.08 -16.09 -7.66
CA PRO A 288 9.79 -16.35 -7.03
C PRO A 288 8.76 -15.23 -7.19
N GLN A 289 7.50 -15.59 -6.99
CA GLN A 289 6.37 -14.66 -6.87
C GLN A 289 6.33 -13.96 -5.51
N ASN A 290 5.38 -13.03 -5.34
CA ASN A 290 4.92 -12.49 -4.07
C ASN A 290 4.87 -13.60 -3.02
N THR A 291 5.70 -13.49 -1.99
CA THR A 291 5.82 -14.48 -0.92
C THR A 291 6.02 -13.71 0.37
N VAL A 292 5.04 -13.75 1.27
CA VAL A 292 5.05 -13.00 2.52
C VAL A 292 5.20 -13.98 3.69
N GLU A 293 5.87 -13.55 4.76
CA GLU A 293 6.51 -14.46 5.73
C GLU A 293 6.05 -14.17 7.16
N TRP A 294 6.06 -15.22 8.00
CA TRP A 294 5.93 -15.11 9.44
C TRP A 294 6.88 -16.08 10.14
N ASP A 295 7.60 -15.56 11.14
CA ASP A 295 8.73 -16.24 11.76
C ASP A 295 8.82 -16.01 13.28
N VAL A 296 9.48 -16.96 13.97
CA VAL A 296 9.92 -16.80 15.36
C VAL A 296 11.44 -16.75 15.38
N LEU A 297 12.02 -15.62 15.80
CA LEU A 297 13.47 -15.40 15.72
C LEU A 297 14.18 -15.97 16.95
N SER A 298 14.21 -17.31 17.06
CA SER A 298 14.86 -18.02 18.17
C SER A 298 16.39 -18.10 18.08
N GLN A 299 16.96 -17.65 16.96
CA GLN A 299 18.41 -17.59 16.70
C GLN A 299 18.73 -16.40 15.78
N PRO A 300 19.92 -15.78 15.89
CA PRO A 300 20.34 -14.73 14.97
C PRO A 300 20.66 -15.31 13.59
N GLY A 301 20.46 -14.53 12.51
CA GLY A 301 20.68 -15.04 11.16
C GLY A 301 20.39 -14.07 10.02
N ASN A 302 20.06 -14.62 8.87
CA ASN A 302 19.69 -13.89 7.65
C ASN A 302 18.39 -14.48 7.09
N ALA A 303 17.30 -13.73 7.04
CA ALA A 303 16.03 -14.14 6.42
C ALA A 303 16.10 -14.14 4.88
N GLY A 304 17.11 -13.49 4.29
CA GLY A 304 17.54 -13.73 2.92
C GLY A 304 17.21 -12.64 1.89
N TRP A 305 16.29 -11.72 2.17
CA TRP A 305 16.00 -10.58 1.28
C TRP A 305 17.25 -9.70 1.09
N PRO A 306 17.58 -9.23 -0.13
CA PRO A 306 16.82 -9.30 -1.39
C PRO A 306 17.11 -10.53 -2.28
N TYR A 307 17.89 -11.50 -1.81
CA TYR A 307 18.44 -12.58 -2.65
C TYR A 307 17.58 -13.86 -2.64
N CYS A 308 16.91 -14.12 -1.52
CA CYS A 308 16.18 -15.34 -1.21
C CYS A 308 14.85 -14.98 -0.53
N ILE A 309 13.85 -15.86 -0.59
CA ILE A 309 12.55 -15.67 0.08
C ILE A 309 11.85 -16.99 0.40
N GLY A 310 10.96 -16.99 1.40
CA GLY A 310 10.15 -18.14 1.79
C GLY A 310 11.02 -19.34 2.19
N PRO A 311 10.85 -20.53 1.60
CA PRO A 311 11.66 -21.71 1.91
C PRO A 311 13.05 -21.67 1.23
N ASN A 312 13.77 -20.55 1.36
CA ASN A 312 15.05 -20.26 0.69
C ASN A 312 15.02 -20.36 -0.84
N LEU A 313 13.95 -19.90 -1.49
CA LEU A 313 13.88 -19.83 -2.95
C LEU A 313 14.74 -18.66 -3.46
N PRO A 314 15.71 -18.89 -4.38
CA PRO A 314 16.59 -17.83 -4.87
C PRO A 314 15.93 -16.99 -5.97
N TYR A 315 16.13 -15.68 -5.90
CA TYR A 315 16.01 -14.81 -7.07
C TYR A 315 17.19 -15.01 -8.03
N ASN A 316 17.01 -14.55 -9.27
CA ASN A 316 18.11 -14.45 -10.24
C ASN A 316 18.82 -13.09 -10.08
N ASP A 317 20.13 -13.09 -10.30
CA ASP A 317 20.99 -11.90 -10.39
C ASP A 317 20.62 -11.08 -11.64
N TYR A 318 19.65 -10.17 -11.52
CA TYR A 318 19.03 -9.49 -12.65
C TYR A 318 19.69 -8.15 -12.96
N ASN A 319 20.39 -8.06 -14.09
CA ASN A 319 21.06 -6.85 -14.50
C ASN A 319 20.08 -5.84 -15.13
N PHE A 320 19.72 -4.81 -14.36
CA PHE A 320 18.82 -3.72 -14.78
C PHE A 320 19.40 -2.78 -15.87
N ALA A 321 20.67 -2.90 -16.26
CA ALA A 321 21.25 -2.11 -17.36
C ALA A 321 21.13 -2.81 -18.72
N SER A 322 21.25 -4.13 -18.76
CA SER A 322 21.06 -4.95 -19.97
C SER A 322 19.69 -5.64 -20.06
N ASN A 323 18.89 -5.59 -18.99
CA ASN A 323 17.63 -6.32 -18.81
C ASN A 323 17.79 -7.85 -18.91
N THR A 324 18.95 -8.38 -18.50
CA THR A 324 19.30 -9.81 -18.60
C THR A 324 19.60 -10.44 -17.25
N SER A 325 19.13 -11.67 -17.06
CA SER A 325 19.35 -12.47 -15.86
C SER A 325 20.70 -13.21 -15.89
N GLY A 326 21.44 -13.14 -14.78
CA GLY A 326 22.57 -14.00 -14.44
C GLY A 326 22.13 -15.30 -13.79
N GLY A 327 22.96 -15.80 -12.86
CA GLY A 327 22.66 -17.01 -12.09
C GLY A 327 21.67 -16.78 -10.94
N GLN A 328 21.25 -17.88 -10.30
CA GLN A 328 20.53 -17.83 -9.02
C GLN A 328 21.48 -17.52 -7.86
N PHE A 329 20.99 -16.82 -6.84
CA PHE A 329 21.77 -16.53 -5.65
C PHE A 329 22.01 -17.76 -4.76
N ASP A 330 23.18 -17.78 -4.09
CA ASP A 330 23.62 -18.86 -3.19
C ASP A 330 22.95 -18.78 -1.82
N CYS A 331 21.66 -19.14 -1.72
CA CYS A 331 20.92 -19.06 -0.45
C CYS A 331 21.51 -19.95 0.65
N THR A 332 22.01 -21.14 0.31
CA THR A 332 22.47 -22.14 1.31
C THR A 332 23.94 -21.99 1.70
N GLY A 333 24.80 -21.48 0.80
CA GLY A 333 26.18 -21.10 1.11
C GLY A 333 26.35 -19.63 1.53
N GLY A 334 25.29 -18.82 1.47
CA GLY A 334 25.27 -17.39 1.80
C GLY A 334 25.35 -16.49 0.56
N PRO A 335 24.39 -15.57 0.30
CA PRO A 335 24.45 -14.71 -0.88
C PRO A 335 25.71 -13.84 -0.93
N THR A 336 26.08 -13.39 -2.13
CA THR A 336 27.22 -12.49 -2.34
C THR A 336 26.71 -11.11 -2.75
N ASN A 337 26.85 -10.14 -1.85
CA ASN A 337 26.46 -8.75 -2.05
C ASN A 337 27.58 -7.97 -2.75
N ASN A 338 27.52 -7.92 -4.08
CA ASN A 338 28.48 -7.21 -4.93
C ASN A 338 28.08 -5.76 -5.24
N SER A 339 26.95 -5.28 -4.72
CA SER A 339 26.41 -3.95 -5.05
C SER A 339 27.44 -2.83 -4.87
N PRO A 340 27.48 -1.85 -5.81
CA PRO A 340 28.30 -0.65 -5.65
C PRO A 340 27.84 0.23 -4.46
N ASN A 341 26.67 -0.05 -3.88
CA ASN A 341 26.12 0.62 -2.70
C ASN A 341 26.35 -0.18 -1.39
N ASN A 342 26.99 -1.36 -1.44
CA ASN A 342 27.29 -2.16 -0.26
C ASN A 342 28.44 -1.55 0.56
N THR A 343 28.18 -1.26 1.85
CA THR A 343 29.19 -0.78 2.80
C THR A 343 29.56 -1.82 3.85
N GLY A 344 29.09 -3.06 3.69
CA GLY A 344 29.22 -4.17 4.64
C GLY A 344 30.24 -5.22 4.23
N GLN A 345 29.91 -6.47 4.50
CA GLN A 345 30.63 -7.65 4.06
C GLN A 345 30.09 -8.11 2.70
N THR A 346 30.97 -8.61 1.83
CA THR A 346 30.61 -9.05 0.47
C THR A 346 29.98 -10.44 0.45
N LYS A 347 30.41 -11.36 1.33
CA LYS A 347 29.78 -12.68 1.52
C LYS A 347 28.91 -12.62 2.78
N LEU A 348 27.63 -12.96 2.63
CA LEU A 348 26.65 -12.90 3.71
C LEU A 348 26.51 -14.27 4.42
N PRO A 349 25.91 -14.32 5.63
CA PRO A 349 25.47 -15.57 6.22
C PRO A 349 24.46 -16.31 5.32
N PRO A 350 24.43 -17.66 5.36
CA PRO A 350 23.36 -18.46 4.76
C PRO A 350 21.96 -17.96 5.15
N ALA A 351 21.03 -18.02 4.20
CA ALA A 351 19.64 -17.68 4.45
C ALA A 351 18.97 -18.77 5.30
N ILE A 352 18.10 -18.36 6.22
CA ILE A 352 17.25 -19.23 7.04
C ILE A 352 15.87 -19.26 6.37
N PRO A 353 15.29 -20.45 6.08
CA PRO A 353 13.99 -20.53 5.45
C PRO A 353 12.88 -20.10 6.41
N ALA A 354 11.92 -19.32 5.89
CA ALA A 354 10.76 -18.85 6.64
C ALA A 354 9.93 -20.00 7.23
N MET A 355 9.49 -19.83 8.48
CA MET A 355 8.73 -20.83 9.24
C MET A 355 7.29 -21.00 8.71
N VAL A 356 6.66 -19.89 8.32
CA VAL A 356 5.37 -19.84 7.62
C VAL A 356 5.49 -18.84 6.47
N TYR A 357 5.03 -19.21 5.28
CA TYR A 357 4.99 -18.32 4.12
C TYR A 357 3.73 -18.56 3.29
N TYR A 358 3.24 -17.53 2.61
CA TYR A 358 2.09 -17.64 1.69
C TYR A 358 2.12 -16.54 0.62
N HIS A 359 1.14 -16.55 -0.28
CA HIS A 359 1.05 -15.68 -1.46
C HIS A 359 -0.33 -15.00 -1.55
N TYR A 360 -0.49 -14.03 -2.46
CA TYR A 360 -1.80 -13.40 -2.76
C TYR A 360 -2.92 -14.43 -3.02
N GLN A 361 -2.60 -15.53 -3.69
CA GLN A 361 -3.48 -16.69 -3.89
C GLN A 361 -3.12 -17.80 -2.90
N ALA A 362 -4.11 -18.52 -2.39
CA ALA A 362 -3.88 -19.66 -1.50
C ALA A 362 -3.09 -20.77 -2.22
N ASP A 363 -2.04 -21.30 -1.61
CA ASP A 363 -1.31 -22.47 -2.10
C ASP A 363 -1.92 -23.76 -1.53
N PRO A 364 -2.54 -24.65 -2.35
CA PRO A 364 -3.10 -25.91 -1.87
C PRO A 364 -2.08 -26.89 -1.25
N ALA A 365 -0.77 -26.70 -1.51
CA ALA A 365 0.30 -27.55 -1.00
C ALA A 365 0.94 -27.01 0.29
N HIS A 366 0.94 -25.69 0.51
CA HIS A 366 1.61 -25.04 1.65
C HIS A 366 0.68 -24.03 2.32
N PHE A 367 0.38 -24.27 3.61
CA PHE A 367 -0.45 -23.39 4.44
C PHE A 367 -1.80 -22.96 3.77
N PRO A 368 -2.61 -23.90 3.24
CA PRO A 368 -3.74 -23.65 2.33
C PRO A 368 -4.93 -22.86 2.89
N MET A 369 -4.82 -22.38 4.13
CA MET A 369 -5.79 -21.47 4.78
C MET A 369 -5.35 -20.01 4.75
N LEU A 370 -4.10 -19.72 4.33
CA LEU A 370 -3.53 -18.38 4.23
C LEU A 370 -3.51 -17.92 2.76
N SER A 371 -3.96 -16.69 2.53
CA SER A 371 -3.91 -16.02 1.22
C SER A 371 -4.00 -14.52 1.43
N GLY A 372 -3.17 -13.75 0.71
CA GLY A 372 -3.09 -12.30 0.83
C GLY A 372 -1.65 -11.81 0.72
N GLY A 373 -1.37 -10.61 1.24
CA GLY A 373 -0.06 -9.98 1.10
C GLY A 373 0.34 -9.03 2.21
N ALA A 374 -0.48 -8.90 3.26
CA ALA A 374 -0.24 -7.99 4.36
C ALA A 374 -0.24 -8.74 5.72
N PRO A 375 0.83 -9.51 6.02
CA PRO A 375 0.93 -10.27 7.25
C PRO A 375 1.12 -9.35 8.45
N THR A 376 0.49 -9.68 9.58
CA THR A 376 0.57 -8.92 10.83
C THR A 376 0.80 -9.89 11.99
N ALA A 377 1.98 -9.81 12.63
CA ALA A 377 2.33 -10.64 13.77
C ALA A 377 1.75 -10.04 15.07
N GLY A 378 1.03 -10.86 15.82
CA GLY A 378 0.54 -10.55 17.16
C GLY A 378 1.23 -11.39 18.25
N PRO A 379 0.86 -11.17 19.52
CA PRO A 379 1.50 -11.78 20.69
C PRO A 379 1.25 -13.28 20.80
N VAL A 380 2.13 -13.99 21.50
CA VAL A 380 1.90 -15.37 21.91
C VAL A 380 1.17 -15.39 23.25
N TYR A 381 -0.06 -15.94 23.28
CA TYR A 381 -0.78 -16.08 24.54
C TYR A 381 -0.06 -17.07 25.46
N ARG A 382 0.10 -16.70 26.72
CA ARG A 382 0.63 -17.57 27.77
C ARG A 382 -0.31 -17.56 28.96
N TYR A 383 -0.88 -18.73 29.28
CA TYR A 383 -1.94 -18.85 30.27
C TYR A 383 -1.36 -18.86 31.69
N ASP A 384 -1.59 -17.78 32.44
CA ASP A 384 -1.36 -17.78 33.89
C ASP A 384 -2.61 -18.32 34.63
N PRO A 385 -2.54 -19.46 35.34
CA PRO A 385 -3.63 -19.93 36.18
C PRO A 385 -3.92 -18.96 37.35
N ASN A 386 -2.93 -18.22 37.84
CA ASN A 386 -3.03 -17.37 39.03
C ASN A 386 -3.70 -16.02 38.77
N LEU A 387 -3.65 -15.52 37.53
CA LEU A 387 -4.29 -14.27 37.10
C LEU A 387 -5.79 -14.28 37.42
N ASN A 388 -6.20 -13.45 38.39
CA ASN A 388 -7.60 -13.32 38.81
C ASN A 388 -8.35 -12.34 37.89
N SER A 389 -8.67 -12.78 36.68
CA SER A 389 -9.45 -12.03 35.69
C SER A 389 -10.61 -12.90 35.19
N SER A 390 -11.81 -12.32 35.12
CA SER A 390 -13.01 -12.96 34.58
C SER A 390 -13.09 -12.93 33.05
N ARG A 391 -12.13 -12.26 32.38
CA ARG A 391 -12.06 -12.10 30.92
C ARG A 391 -10.82 -12.71 30.26
N LYS A 392 -9.91 -13.28 31.05
CA LYS A 392 -8.68 -13.89 30.51
C LYS A 392 -9.00 -15.08 29.62
N TRP A 393 -8.24 -15.22 28.53
CA TRP A 393 -8.44 -16.34 27.61
C TRP A 393 -8.15 -17.70 28.28
N PRO A 394 -8.77 -18.80 27.81
CA PRO A 394 -8.62 -20.10 28.45
C PRO A 394 -7.29 -20.78 28.07
N VAL A 395 -6.94 -21.83 28.81
CA VAL A 395 -5.67 -22.57 28.67
C VAL A 395 -5.48 -23.21 27.29
N ASP A 396 -6.57 -23.43 26.54
CA ASP A 396 -6.59 -23.95 25.17
C ASP A 396 -5.84 -23.07 24.15
N PHE A 397 -5.50 -21.84 24.54
CA PHE A 397 -4.67 -20.91 23.77
C PHE A 397 -3.20 -20.83 24.23
N ASP A 398 -2.74 -21.59 25.23
CA ASP A 398 -1.34 -21.48 25.69
C ASP A 398 -0.33 -21.82 24.57
N GLY A 399 0.59 -20.89 24.32
CA GLY A 399 1.59 -21.01 23.28
C GLY A 399 1.07 -20.78 21.87
N ARG A 400 -0.13 -20.25 21.71
CA ARG A 400 -0.61 -19.82 20.40
C ARG A 400 -0.26 -18.37 20.11
N ALA A 401 0.41 -18.12 19.00
CA ALA A 401 0.57 -16.78 18.44
C ALA A 401 -0.74 -16.27 17.85
N VAL A 402 -1.01 -14.98 17.98
CA VAL A 402 -2.03 -14.28 17.17
C VAL A 402 -1.40 -13.86 15.85
N PHE A 403 -2.14 -14.01 14.75
CA PHE A 403 -1.76 -13.53 13.43
C PHE A 403 -2.97 -12.88 12.75
N ALA A 404 -2.74 -11.89 11.89
CA ALA A 404 -3.76 -11.41 10.97
C ALA A 404 -3.20 -11.18 9.56
N GLU A 405 -4.07 -11.32 8.56
CA GLU A 405 -3.85 -10.75 7.23
C GLU A 405 -4.75 -9.51 7.09
N TRP A 406 -4.12 -8.37 6.82
CA TRP A 406 -4.75 -7.05 6.93
C TRP A 406 -5.71 -6.74 5.77
N ASN A 407 -5.37 -7.12 4.53
CA ASN A 407 -6.19 -6.82 3.34
C ASN A 407 -7.56 -7.50 3.43
N THR A 408 -7.55 -8.77 3.83
CA THR A 408 -8.72 -9.65 3.99
C THR A 408 -9.40 -9.50 5.36
N SER A 409 -8.75 -8.80 6.31
CA SER A 409 -9.19 -8.64 7.70
C SER A 409 -9.42 -9.97 8.44
N GLN A 410 -8.58 -10.96 8.18
CA GLN A 410 -8.72 -12.32 8.72
C GLN A 410 -7.70 -12.61 9.81
N LEU A 411 -8.16 -13.01 10.99
CA LEU A 411 -7.31 -13.48 12.09
C LEU A 411 -7.08 -15.00 12.01
N PHE A 412 -5.88 -15.42 12.36
CA PHE A 412 -5.48 -16.82 12.53
C PHE A 412 -4.73 -16.96 13.86
N THR A 413 -4.49 -18.19 14.27
CA THR A 413 -3.67 -18.46 15.45
C THR A 413 -2.75 -19.67 15.22
N PHE A 414 -1.46 -19.49 15.49
CA PHE A 414 -0.42 -20.48 15.20
C PHE A 414 0.02 -21.11 16.51
N GLN A 415 -0.25 -22.40 16.71
CA GLN A 415 0.22 -23.12 17.89
C GLN A 415 1.73 -23.31 17.78
N LEU A 416 2.49 -22.81 18.77
CA LEU A 416 3.92 -23.12 18.90
C LEU A 416 4.15 -24.41 19.69
N ASP A 417 5.27 -25.05 19.39
CA ASP A 417 5.80 -26.16 20.17
C ASP A 417 6.18 -25.77 21.61
N ALA A 418 6.56 -26.77 22.42
CA ALA A 418 6.90 -26.55 23.82
C ALA A 418 8.13 -25.63 24.02
N ALA A 419 9.00 -25.52 23.02
CA ALA A 419 10.22 -24.73 23.03
C ALA A 419 10.00 -23.29 22.52
N GLY A 420 8.89 -23.01 21.81
CA GLY A 420 8.63 -21.74 21.15
C GLY A 420 9.45 -21.57 19.86
N THR A 421 9.75 -22.65 19.14
CA THR A 421 10.70 -22.67 18.01
C THR A 421 10.13 -23.22 16.71
N ALA A 422 8.91 -23.74 16.70
CA ALA A 422 8.23 -24.23 15.50
C ALA A 422 6.70 -24.15 15.64
N VAL A 423 6.00 -23.92 14.53
CA VAL A 423 4.53 -24.03 14.44
C VAL A 423 4.10 -25.49 14.31
N THR A 424 3.09 -25.91 15.07
CA THR A 424 2.53 -27.28 15.07
C THR A 424 1.11 -27.36 14.52
N SER A 425 0.32 -26.27 14.60
CA SER A 425 -0.94 -26.10 13.88
C SER A 425 -1.18 -24.64 13.52
N ILE A 426 -1.95 -24.41 12.45
CA ILE A 426 -2.53 -23.12 12.10
C ILE A 426 -4.04 -23.29 12.11
N ASP A 427 -4.71 -22.52 12.96
CA ASP A 427 -6.16 -22.55 13.15
C ASP A 427 -6.75 -21.17 12.81
N ARG A 428 -7.97 -21.13 12.25
CA ARG A 428 -8.64 -19.86 11.95
C ARG A 428 -9.20 -19.25 13.24
N LEU A 429 -8.86 -18.00 13.52
CA LEU A 429 -9.26 -17.29 14.73
C LEU A 429 -10.49 -16.41 14.44
N PHE A 430 -11.51 -16.57 15.29
CA PHE A 430 -12.80 -15.88 15.23
C PHE A 430 -13.46 -15.79 13.82
N PRO A 431 -13.70 -16.92 13.12
CA PRO A 431 -14.27 -16.94 11.77
C PRO A 431 -15.65 -16.29 11.60
N SER A 432 -16.41 -16.05 12.69
CA SER A 432 -17.71 -15.37 12.67
C SER A 432 -17.70 -13.94 13.22
N MET A 433 -16.55 -13.48 13.73
CA MET A 433 -16.39 -12.11 14.22
C MET A 433 -15.80 -11.22 13.11
N SER A 434 -16.47 -10.11 12.82
CA SER A 434 -15.98 -9.13 11.83
C SER A 434 -14.88 -8.24 12.40
N PHE A 435 -13.82 -8.05 11.63
CA PHE A 435 -12.75 -7.10 11.91
C PHE A 435 -12.54 -6.12 10.76
N ASN A 436 -12.07 -4.92 11.08
CA ASN A 436 -11.78 -3.87 10.11
C ASN A 436 -10.27 -3.59 10.06
N ARG A 437 -9.55 -4.39 9.26
CA ARG A 437 -8.10 -4.27 9.02
C ARG A 437 -7.27 -4.21 10.32
N PRO A 438 -7.10 -5.37 11.00
CA PRO A 438 -6.35 -5.45 12.26
C PRO A 438 -4.90 -4.99 12.08
N MET A 439 -4.50 -3.97 12.81
CA MET A 439 -3.24 -3.23 12.59
C MET A 439 -2.17 -3.53 13.65
N ASP A 440 -2.58 -3.85 14.88
CA ASP A 440 -1.68 -4.21 15.98
C ASP A 440 -2.41 -4.94 17.11
N PHE A 441 -1.66 -5.63 17.97
CA PHE A 441 -2.16 -6.56 18.99
C PHE A 441 -1.30 -6.61 20.26
N ASP A 442 -1.92 -6.68 21.43
CA ASP A 442 -1.24 -6.96 22.71
C ASP A 442 -2.14 -7.74 23.69
N PHE A 443 -1.55 -8.53 24.60
CA PHE A 443 -2.27 -9.16 25.71
C PHE A 443 -2.06 -8.35 27.00
N GLY A 444 -3.11 -7.62 27.40
CA GLY A 444 -3.06 -6.77 28.58
C GLY A 444 -2.94 -7.56 29.90
N PRO A 445 -2.70 -6.86 31.03
CA PRO A 445 -2.50 -7.49 32.35
C PRO A 445 -3.75 -8.21 32.87
N ASP A 446 -4.92 -8.01 32.25
CA ASP A 446 -6.16 -8.73 32.52
C ASP A 446 -6.35 -9.99 31.64
N GLY A 447 -5.36 -10.32 30.80
CA GLY A 447 -5.30 -11.55 30.01
C GLY A 447 -6.25 -11.61 28.82
N ALA A 448 -6.84 -10.47 28.42
CA ALA A 448 -7.62 -10.32 27.21
C ALA A 448 -6.75 -9.75 26.07
N LEU A 449 -7.07 -10.10 24.83
CA LEU A 449 -6.41 -9.55 23.64
C LEU A 449 -6.95 -8.15 23.34
N TYR A 450 -6.06 -7.18 23.18
CA TYR A 450 -6.37 -5.84 22.69
C TYR A 450 -6.04 -5.82 21.18
N VAL A 451 -6.83 -5.09 20.40
CA VAL A 451 -6.72 -5.03 18.93
C VAL A 451 -6.86 -3.58 18.46
N ILE A 452 -5.95 -3.12 17.59
CA ILE A 452 -6.17 -1.92 16.79
C ILE A 452 -6.88 -2.31 15.49
N GLU A 453 -8.00 -1.65 15.18
CA GLU A 453 -8.64 -1.70 13.87
C GLU A 453 -8.35 -0.42 13.11
N TRP A 454 -7.74 -0.54 11.92
CA TRP A 454 -7.45 0.61 11.05
C TRP A 454 -8.70 1.21 10.41
N GLY A 455 -9.79 0.43 10.28
CA GLY A 455 -10.98 0.86 9.56
C GLY A 455 -10.93 0.51 8.06
N SER A 456 -11.95 0.90 7.30
CA SER A 456 -12.17 0.45 5.92
C SER A 456 -11.46 1.28 4.83
N GLY A 457 -11.15 2.56 5.08
CA GLY A 457 -10.49 3.46 4.13
C GLY A 457 -8.95 3.47 4.19
N TYR A 458 -8.31 4.12 3.22
CA TYR A 458 -6.88 3.89 2.95
C TYR A 458 -5.94 5.01 3.46
N GLY A 459 -6.37 6.28 3.46
CA GLY A 459 -5.58 7.41 4.00
C GLY A 459 -5.52 7.47 5.53
N GLY A 460 -6.32 6.65 6.22
CA GLY A 460 -6.64 6.79 7.64
C GLY A 460 -7.79 7.78 7.86
N GLY A 461 -7.89 8.35 9.06
CA GLY A 461 -9.03 9.20 9.45
C GLY A 461 -10.37 8.44 9.48
N ASN A 462 -10.31 7.11 9.51
CA ASN A 462 -11.44 6.22 9.29
C ASN A 462 -12.42 6.25 10.47
N SER A 463 -13.69 6.57 10.21
CA SER A 463 -14.73 6.65 11.26
C SER A 463 -15.10 5.30 11.89
N ASP A 464 -14.72 4.18 11.26
CA ASP A 464 -14.92 2.82 11.75
C ASP A 464 -13.67 2.20 12.41
N ALA A 465 -12.54 2.91 12.39
CA ALA A 465 -11.33 2.55 13.14
C ALA A 465 -11.59 2.55 14.66
N GLY A 466 -10.72 1.87 15.41
CA GLY A 466 -10.86 1.83 16.86
C GLY A 466 -9.77 1.07 17.59
N ILE A 467 -9.84 1.19 18.92
CA ILE A 467 -9.18 0.30 19.86
C ILE A 467 -10.25 -0.63 20.42
N ASP A 468 -10.11 -1.93 20.21
CA ASP A 468 -11.01 -2.99 20.69
C ASP A 468 -10.30 -3.89 21.72
N ARG A 469 -11.09 -4.59 22.53
CA ARG A 469 -10.61 -5.69 23.40
C ARG A 469 -11.51 -6.92 23.25
N ILE A 470 -10.92 -8.10 23.19
CA ILE A 470 -11.60 -9.38 23.04
C ILE A 470 -11.65 -10.10 24.39
N ASP A 471 -12.76 -9.93 25.11
CA ASP A 471 -13.01 -10.58 26.40
C ASP A 471 -13.41 -12.05 26.17
N TYR A 472 -12.81 -12.99 26.91
CA TYR A 472 -13.36 -14.35 27.02
C TYR A 472 -14.48 -14.36 28.06
N LEU A 473 -15.65 -14.90 27.70
CA LEU A 473 -16.83 -14.94 28.55
C LEU A 473 -16.84 -16.18 29.44
N GLY A 474 -16.39 -17.33 28.93
CA GLY A 474 -16.53 -18.61 29.64
C GLY A 474 -18.01 -18.91 29.92
N ASN A 475 -18.35 -19.17 31.19
CA ASN A 475 -19.75 -19.33 31.63
C ASN A 475 -20.38 -18.01 32.13
N ASN A 476 -19.70 -16.87 32.00
CA ASN A 476 -20.23 -15.58 32.43
C ASN A 476 -21.22 -15.02 31.39
N GLN A 477 -22.17 -14.20 31.84
CA GLN A 477 -23.03 -13.46 30.92
C GLN A 477 -22.22 -12.37 30.20
N ALA A 478 -22.44 -12.22 28.90
CA ALA A 478 -21.79 -11.19 28.09
C ALA A 478 -21.98 -9.78 28.68
N ASN A 479 -20.98 -8.92 28.52
CA ASN A 479 -21.14 -7.51 28.89
C ASN A 479 -22.15 -6.87 27.93
N PRO A 480 -22.99 -5.93 28.39
CA PRO A 480 -23.79 -5.14 27.48
C PRO A 480 -22.89 -4.25 26.61
N THR A 481 -23.14 -4.19 25.31
CA THR A 481 -22.43 -3.28 24.40
C THR A 481 -22.97 -1.87 24.63
N ALA A 482 -22.09 -0.95 25.06
CA ALA A 482 -22.38 0.48 25.05
C ALA A 482 -22.16 1.05 23.64
N LYS A 483 -22.98 2.03 23.25
CA LYS A 483 -22.71 2.95 22.15
C LYS A 483 -23.06 4.35 22.60
N ALA A 484 -22.05 5.21 22.68
CA ALA A 484 -22.21 6.63 22.91
C ALA A 484 -22.18 7.38 21.58
N GLY A 485 -22.94 8.46 21.48
CA GLY A 485 -22.90 9.40 20.36
C GLY A 485 -23.31 10.79 20.81
N ALA A 486 -22.94 11.80 20.02
CA ALA A 486 -23.25 13.21 20.26
C ALA A 486 -23.73 13.86 18.95
N ASP A 487 -24.56 14.91 19.04
CA ASP A 487 -25.00 15.70 17.88
C ASP A 487 -23.97 16.77 17.44
N ARG A 488 -22.93 17.00 18.24
CA ARG A 488 -21.67 17.69 17.90
C ARG A 488 -20.57 17.33 18.91
N THR A 489 -19.33 17.28 18.45
CA THR A 489 -18.13 17.03 19.27
C THR A 489 -17.26 18.28 19.47
N SER A 490 -17.54 19.36 18.75
CA SER A 490 -16.84 20.64 18.85
C SER A 490 -17.79 21.83 18.66
N GLY A 491 -17.34 23.03 19.01
CA GLY A 491 -18.06 24.29 18.85
C GLY A 491 -17.73 25.33 19.91
N PRO A 492 -18.21 26.58 19.75
CA PRO A 492 -17.97 27.67 20.69
C PRO A 492 -18.60 27.42 22.07
N ALA A 493 -17.98 27.96 23.12
CA ALA A 493 -18.51 27.91 24.48
C ALA A 493 -19.54 29.04 24.72
N PRO A 494 -20.67 28.79 25.41
CA PRO A 494 -21.07 27.52 26.02
C PRO A 494 -21.61 26.51 25.01
N LEU A 495 -21.09 25.28 25.02
CA LEU A 495 -21.41 24.25 24.04
C LEU A 495 -22.51 23.30 24.57
N THR A 496 -23.73 23.41 24.03
CA THR A 496 -24.80 22.43 24.27
C THR A 496 -24.63 21.21 23.37
N VAL A 497 -24.69 20.01 23.96
CA VAL A 497 -24.56 18.72 23.28
C VAL A 497 -25.73 17.82 23.66
N ASN A 498 -26.36 17.21 22.65
CA ASN A 498 -27.39 16.19 22.82
C ASN A 498 -26.75 14.81 22.63
N PHE A 499 -26.68 14.05 23.70
CA PHE A 499 -26.07 12.73 23.73
C PHE A 499 -27.08 11.63 23.41
N SER A 500 -26.59 10.54 22.83
CA SER A 500 -27.36 9.39 22.39
C SER A 500 -26.73 8.10 22.90
N SER A 501 -27.57 7.18 23.40
CA SER A 501 -27.18 5.80 23.70
C SER A 501 -27.60 4.81 22.59
N ALA A 502 -27.96 5.31 21.41
CA ALA A 502 -28.60 4.51 20.36
C ALA A 502 -27.71 3.35 19.88
N GLY A 503 -28.30 2.15 19.80
CA GLY A 503 -27.56 0.93 19.45
C GLY A 503 -26.74 0.33 20.61
N SER A 504 -26.84 0.86 21.83
CA SER A 504 -26.46 0.11 23.04
C SER A 504 -27.40 -1.08 23.25
N ALA A 505 -26.88 -2.27 23.54
CA ALA A 505 -27.68 -3.49 23.68
C ALA A 505 -27.05 -4.50 24.64
N ASP A 506 -27.87 -5.26 25.37
CA ASP A 506 -27.43 -6.46 26.09
C ASP A 506 -27.52 -7.69 25.16
N PRO A 507 -26.45 -8.47 24.95
CA PRO A 507 -26.51 -9.69 24.14
C PRO A 507 -27.46 -10.76 24.70
N GLY A 508 -27.76 -10.74 26.01
CA GLY A 508 -28.78 -11.57 26.65
C GLY A 508 -30.22 -11.03 26.53
N GLY A 509 -30.43 -9.90 25.84
CA GLY A 509 -31.73 -9.25 25.69
C GLY A 509 -32.25 -8.52 26.95
N SER A 510 -31.42 -8.35 27.98
CA SER A 510 -31.80 -7.69 29.23
C SER A 510 -32.07 -6.19 29.04
N SER A 511 -32.96 -5.62 29.86
CA SER A 511 -33.11 -4.16 29.96
C SER A 511 -31.85 -3.49 30.49
N LEU A 512 -31.41 -2.42 29.83
CA LEU A 512 -30.25 -1.62 30.26
C LEU A 512 -30.65 -0.49 31.21
N THR A 513 -29.72 -0.17 32.11
CA THR A 513 -29.67 1.09 32.87
C THR A 513 -28.49 1.92 32.39
N TYR A 514 -28.61 3.25 32.45
CA TYR A 514 -27.68 4.20 31.84
C TYR A 514 -27.07 5.12 32.90
N SER A 515 -25.79 5.47 32.72
CA SER A 515 -25.07 6.43 33.57
C SER A 515 -24.04 7.17 32.72
N TRP A 516 -24.32 8.44 32.42
CA TRP A 516 -23.40 9.37 31.77
C TRP A 516 -22.59 10.13 32.81
N ASN A 517 -21.29 10.27 32.57
CA ASN A 517 -20.40 11.25 33.20
C ASN A 517 -19.89 12.18 32.09
N PHE A 518 -20.08 13.48 32.21
CA PHE A 518 -19.76 14.42 31.14
C PHE A 518 -18.31 14.92 31.15
N GLY A 519 -17.51 14.53 32.15
CA GLY A 519 -16.09 14.91 32.26
C GLY A 519 -15.84 16.24 32.99
N ASP A 520 -16.88 17.04 33.24
CA ASP A 520 -16.83 18.29 34.01
C ASP A 520 -17.23 18.13 35.49
N GLY A 521 -17.44 16.88 35.94
CA GLY A 521 -17.94 16.54 37.27
C GLY A 521 -19.46 16.37 37.36
N THR A 522 -20.21 16.65 36.29
CA THR A 522 -21.67 16.43 36.22
C THR A 522 -22.02 15.08 35.57
N THR A 523 -23.22 14.57 35.88
CA THR A 523 -23.67 13.23 35.47
C THR A 523 -25.17 13.21 35.13
N SER A 524 -25.62 12.14 34.44
CA SER A 524 -27.04 11.90 34.16
C SER A 524 -27.36 10.41 34.06
N THR A 525 -28.58 10.02 34.42
CA THR A 525 -29.11 8.65 34.29
C THR A 525 -30.13 8.49 33.16
N ALA A 526 -30.41 9.55 32.39
CA ALA A 526 -31.20 9.46 31.18
C ALA A 526 -30.42 8.74 30.07
N ALA A 527 -31.11 7.98 29.22
CA ALA A 527 -30.47 7.29 28.09
C ALA A 527 -29.87 8.28 27.08
N ASN A 528 -30.64 9.31 26.69
CA ASN A 528 -30.26 10.34 25.74
C ASN A 528 -30.37 11.74 26.40
N PRO A 529 -29.37 12.18 27.20
CA PRO A 529 -29.41 13.47 27.89
C PRO A 529 -28.97 14.62 26.99
N SER A 530 -29.45 15.83 27.31
CA SER A 530 -28.86 17.07 26.82
C SER A 530 -28.01 17.68 27.94
N HIS A 531 -26.80 18.12 27.62
CA HIS A 531 -25.85 18.75 28.56
C HIS A 531 -25.28 20.05 27.96
N THR A 532 -24.71 20.92 28.78
CA THR A 532 -24.09 22.17 28.31
C THR A 532 -22.78 22.46 29.03
N TYR A 533 -21.69 22.38 28.28
CA TYR A 533 -20.35 22.74 28.72
C TYR A 533 -20.24 24.26 28.78
N THR A 534 -20.43 24.82 29.98
CA THR A 534 -20.49 26.28 30.19
C THR A 534 -19.12 26.96 30.12
N ALA A 535 -18.06 26.24 30.49
CA ALA A 535 -16.68 26.65 30.27
C ALA A 535 -16.17 26.14 28.92
N ALA A 536 -15.13 26.81 28.41
CA ALA A 536 -14.31 26.28 27.33
C ALA A 536 -13.24 25.32 27.90
N GLY A 537 -12.88 24.30 27.12
CA GLY A 537 -12.00 23.21 27.53
C GLY A 537 -12.33 21.89 26.83
N ASN A 538 -11.54 20.87 27.14
CA ASN A 538 -11.67 19.52 26.58
C ASN A 538 -12.29 18.58 27.61
N TYR A 539 -13.27 17.80 27.20
CA TYR A 539 -14.04 16.90 28.06
C TYR A 539 -14.22 15.54 27.39
N THR A 540 -14.35 14.48 28.18
CA THR A 540 -14.73 13.15 27.68
C THR A 540 -16.07 12.77 28.29
N ALA A 541 -17.11 12.68 27.46
CA ALA A 541 -18.40 12.16 27.88
C ALA A 541 -18.36 10.63 27.85
N VAL A 542 -18.54 9.99 29.00
CA VAL A 542 -18.52 8.53 29.15
C VAL A 542 -19.92 8.03 29.48
N LEU A 543 -20.45 7.16 28.61
CA LEU A 543 -21.64 6.35 28.89
C LEU A 543 -21.21 5.02 29.49
N THR A 544 -21.70 4.72 30.69
CA THR A 544 -21.76 3.35 31.22
C THR A 544 -23.18 2.82 31.04
N VAL A 545 -23.33 1.64 30.41
CA VAL A 545 -24.58 0.86 30.44
C VAL A 545 -24.41 -0.37 31.32
N ARG A 546 -25.48 -0.75 32.04
CA ARG A 546 -25.49 -1.93 32.93
C ARG A 546 -26.73 -2.78 32.71
N ASN A 547 -26.54 -4.10 32.57
CA ASN A 547 -27.64 -5.07 32.45
C ASN A 547 -28.16 -5.53 33.82
N SER A 548 -29.24 -6.32 33.84
CA SER A 548 -29.88 -6.79 35.09
C SER A 548 -29.03 -7.75 35.93
N ALA A 549 -27.97 -8.34 35.37
CA ALA A 549 -26.99 -9.16 36.09
C ALA A 549 -25.86 -8.32 36.72
N GLY A 550 -25.81 -7.02 36.43
CA GLY A 550 -24.80 -6.09 36.96
C GLY A 550 -23.57 -5.89 36.06
N ALA A 551 -23.43 -6.67 34.99
CA ALA A 551 -22.35 -6.52 34.01
C ALA A 551 -22.47 -5.18 33.27
N THR A 552 -21.33 -4.61 32.88
CA THR A 552 -21.22 -3.23 32.37
C THR A 552 -20.43 -3.12 31.09
N GLY A 553 -20.92 -2.29 30.17
CA GLY A 553 -20.16 -1.77 29.04
C GLY A 553 -19.95 -0.27 29.18
N THR A 554 -18.84 0.21 28.64
CA THR A 554 -18.52 1.65 28.55
C THR A 554 -18.29 2.05 27.09
N ALA A 555 -18.66 3.27 26.75
CA ALA A 555 -18.32 3.93 25.50
C ALA A 555 -18.16 5.43 25.76
N SER A 556 -17.34 6.12 24.97
CA SER A 556 -17.03 7.52 25.18
C SER A 556 -17.07 8.34 23.88
N VAL A 557 -17.20 9.65 24.04
CA VAL A 557 -17.12 10.65 22.97
C VAL A 557 -16.29 11.82 23.48
N SER A 558 -15.37 12.32 22.67
CA SER A 558 -14.56 13.50 22.99
C SER A 558 -15.32 14.78 22.65
N ILE A 559 -15.35 15.76 23.57
CA ILE A 559 -16.03 17.04 23.39
C ILE A 559 -15.06 18.21 23.61
N THR A 560 -14.94 19.10 22.64
CA THR A 560 -14.14 20.33 22.73
C THR A 560 -15.06 21.54 22.76
N SER A 561 -15.18 22.18 23.92
CA SER A 561 -15.97 23.41 24.12
C SER A 561 -15.08 24.64 23.94
N GLY A 562 -15.49 25.59 23.12
CA GLY A 562 -14.72 26.81 22.84
C GLY A 562 -13.71 26.72 21.69
N ASN A 563 -13.77 25.65 20.90
CA ASN A 563 -13.10 25.51 19.59
C ASN A 563 -13.99 24.70 18.64
N THR A 564 -14.06 25.06 17.36
CA THR A 564 -14.83 24.33 16.35
C THR A 564 -13.89 23.59 15.40
N THR A 565 -14.18 22.33 15.06
CA THR A 565 -13.37 21.59 14.07
C THR A 565 -13.38 22.32 12.72
N PRO A 566 -12.22 22.63 12.11
CA PRO A 566 -12.18 23.36 10.84
C PRO A 566 -12.97 22.66 9.74
N ALA A 567 -13.84 23.40 9.06
CA ALA A 567 -14.60 22.87 7.94
C ALA A 567 -13.83 23.08 6.63
N LEU A 568 -13.47 21.98 5.95
CA LEU A 568 -12.80 21.98 4.66
C LEU A 568 -13.78 21.56 3.56
N SER A 569 -13.71 22.21 2.41
CA SER A 569 -14.45 21.81 1.20
C SER A 569 -13.55 21.93 -0.02
N ILE A 570 -13.32 20.81 -0.71
CA ILE A 570 -12.57 20.77 -1.95
C ILE A 570 -13.47 21.27 -3.07
N THR A 571 -13.14 22.44 -3.62
CA THR A 571 -13.88 23.09 -4.71
C THR A 571 -13.41 22.65 -6.09
N ALA A 572 -12.15 22.19 -6.19
CA ALA A 572 -11.60 21.55 -7.38
C ALA A 572 -10.49 20.55 -6.98
N PRO A 573 -10.32 19.43 -7.69
CA PRO A 573 -11.22 18.89 -8.72
C PRO A 573 -12.52 18.33 -8.11
N PRO A 574 -13.56 18.08 -8.92
CA PRO A 574 -14.75 17.37 -8.45
C PRO A 574 -14.44 15.88 -8.16
N HIS A 575 -15.06 15.35 -7.11
CA HIS A 575 -15.03 13.92 -6.76
C HIS A 575 -15.52 13.05 -7.93
N GLY A 576 -14.89 11.90 -8.17
CA GLY A 576 -15.09 11.03 -9.34
C GLY A 576 -14.51 11.56 -10.65
N GLY A 577 -13.84 12.72 -10.65
CA GLY A 577 -13.36 13.37 -11.87
C GLY A 577 -12.35 12.53 -12.65
N VAL A 578 -12.50 12.52 -13.98
CA VAL A 578 -11.69 11.66 -14.86
C VAL A 578 -10.40 12.37 -15.34
N PHE A 579 -9.24 11.73 -15.19
CA PHE A 579 -7.91 12.28 -15.52
C PHE A 579 -7.05 11.28 -16.31
N GLY A 580 -6.05 11.73 -17.06
CA GLY A 580 -5.04 10.87 -17.70
C GLY A 580 -3.71 10.93 -16.95
N TRP A 581 -2.99 9.81 -16.86
CA TRP A 581 -1.66 9.79 -16.24
C TRP A 581 -0.71 10.80 -16.91
N GLY A 582 -0.06 11.63 -16.10
CA GLY A 582 0.74 12.77 -16.54
C GLY A 582 -0.06 14.08 -16.70
N ASP A 583 -1.39 14.08 -16.55
CA ASP A 583 -2.17 15.31 -16.45
C ASP A 583 -1.82 16.05 -15.16
N VAL A 584 -1.75 17.39 -15.23
CA VAL A 584 -1.79 18.27 -14.07
C VAL A 584 -3.26 18.55 -13.73
N VAL A 585 -3.63 18.26 -12.48
CA VAL A 585 -4.95 18.53 -11.91
C VAL A 585 -4.83 19.75 -11.00
N ASN A 586 -5.65 20.78 -11.26
CA ASN A 586 -5.72 21.95 -10.39
C ASN A 586 -6.54 21.62 -9.15
N PHE A 587 -5.92 21.74 -7.98
CA PHE A 587 -6.55 21.57 -6.68
C PHE A 587 -6.89 22.91 -6.06
N SER A 588 -8.04 23.02 -5.39
CA SER A 588 -8.43 24.18 -4.58
C SER A 588 -9.37 23.76 -3.46
N VAL A 589 -9.06 24.17 -2.24
CA VAL A 589 -9.84 23.91 -1.02
C VAL A 589 -10.20 25.24 -0.35
N THR A 590 -11.44 25.36 0.09
CA THR A 590 -11.87 26.40 1.03
C THR A 590 -11.83 25.84 2.45
N VAL A 591 -11.27 26.61 3.38
CA VAL A 591 -11.21 26.28 4.80
C VAL A 591 -11.91 27.39 5.58
N THR A 592 -12.81 27.04 6.50
CA THR A 592 -13.48 28.01 7.38
C THR A 592 -13.36 27.58 8.83
N ASP A 593 -12.96 28.53 9.66
CA ASP A 593 -12.75 28.37 11.09
C ASP A 593 -13.42 29.55 11.84
N PRO A 594 -14.41 29.32 12.72
CA PRO A 594 -15.12 30.38 13.43
C PRO A 594 -14.28 31.11 14.48
N GLU A 595 -13.32 30.42 15.09
CA GLU A 595 -12.49 30.92 16.19
C GLU A 595 -11.21 31.59 15.67
N ASP A 596 -10.61 31.01 14.63
CA ASP A 596 -9.30 31.38 14.09
C ASP A 596 -9.39 32.40 12.92
N GLY A 597 -10.59 32.55 12.34
CA GLY A 597 -10.95 33.62 11.41
C GLY A 597 -10.43 33.43 9.99
N THR A 598 -9.47 34.25 9.56
CA THR A 598 -8.86 34.09 8.23
C THR A 598 -7.77 33.03 8.29
N VAL A 599 -8.08 31.85 7.78
CA VAL A 599 -7.17 30.71 7.75
C VAL A 599 -5.88 31.04 6.98
N ASP A 600 -4.75 30.71 7.60
CA ASP A 600 -3.43 30.80 6.96
C ASP A 600 -3.23 29.63 6.01
N CYS A 601 -3.45 29.88 4.72
CA CYS A 601 -3.28 28.89 3.66
C CYS A 601 -1.91 28.22 3.63
N THR A 602 -0.86 28.81 4.21
CA THR A 602 0.48 28.17 4.26
C THR A 602 0.56 26.96 5.19
N LYS A 603 -0.48 26.75 6.01
CA LYS A 603 -0.64 25.59 6.91
C LYS A 603 -1.60 24.52 6.39
N VAL A 604 -2.23 24.75 5.24
CA VAL A 604 -3.17 23.79 4.64
C VAL A 604 -2.37 22.76 3.87
N THR A 605 -2.29 21.55 4.42
CA THR A 605 -1.51 20.45 3.85
C THR A 605 -2.37 19.67 2.87
N ILE A 606 -1.89 19.53 1.64
CA ILE A 606 -2.51 18.74 0.57
C ILE A 606 -1.66 17.49 0.35
N GLN A 607 -2.26 16.30 0.46
CA GLN A 607 -1.58 15.02 0.26
C GLN A 607 -2.19 14.30 -0.95
N ALA A 608 -1.35 13.94 -1.92
CA ALA A 608 -1.73 13.08 -3.03
C ALA A 608 -1.49 11.60 -2.67
N TYR A 609 -2.26 10.69 -3.27
CA TYR A 609 -2.09 9.24 -3.16
C TYR A 609 -2.36 8.56 -4.51
N LEU A 610 -1.53 7.58 -4.87
CA LEU A 610 -1.86 6.58 -5.88
C LEU A 610 -2.64 5.46 -5.21
N GLY A 611 -3.94 5.36 -5.49
CA GLY A 611 -4.76 4.23 -5.08
C GLY A 611 -4.64 3.08 -6.08
N HIS A 612 -4.64 1.84 -5.60
CA HIS A 612 -4.71 0.64 -6.45
C HIS A 612 -5.33 -0.52 -5.66
N ASP A 613 -6.08 -1.38 -6.35
CA ASP A 613 -6.83 -2.53 -5.80
C ASP A 613 -7.65 -2.24 -4.53
N THR A 614 -6.99 -2.33 -3.36
CA THR A 614 -7.60 -2.17 -2.03
C THR A 614 -6.74 -1.37 -1.04
N HIS A 615 -5.74 -0.62 -1.51
CA HIS A 615 -4.98 0.33 -0.69
C HIS A 615 -4.51 1.55 -1.51
N GLY A 616 -3.61 2.37 -0.96
CA GLY A 616 -3.04 3.49 -1.70
C GLY A 616 -1.76 4.04 -1.08
N HIS A 617 -0.82 4.40 -1.94
CA HIS A 617 0.51 4.89 -1.59
C HIS A 617 0.51 6.43 -1.57
N PRO A 618 0.83 7.08 -0.44
CA PRO A 618 0.99 8.54 -0.42
C PRO A 618 2.18 8.96 -1.29
N LEU A 619 1.96 10.01 -2.07
CA LEU A 619 2.89 10.60 -3.03
C LEU A 619 3.36 11.98 -2.52
N ASP A 620 3.62 12.91 -3.46
CA ASP A 620 3.85 14.33 -3.20
C ASP A 620 2.89 14.93 -2.17
N GLN A 621 3.46 15.79 -1.31
CA GLN A 621 2.74 16.65 -0.39
C GLN A 621 2.97 18.12 -0.78
N TYR A 622 1.91 18.91 -0.79
CA TYR A 622 1.92 20.33 -1.12
C TYR A 622 1.36 21.16 0.05
N GLN A 623 1.70 22.44 0.11
CA GLN A 623 1.19 23.38 1.12
C GLN A 623 0.48 24.55 0.42
N GLY A 624 -0.75 24.85 0.83
CA GLY A 624 -1.58 25.90 0.23
C GLY A 624 -3.07 25.56 0.23
N CYS A 625 -3.93 26.59 0.12
CA CYS A 625 -5.35 26.39 -0.22
C CYS A 625 -5.56 26.01 -1.70
N SER A 626 -4.49 25.98 -2.51
CA SER A 626 -4.52 25.63 -3.93
C SER A 626 -3.17 25.06 -4.38
N ALA A 627 -3.18 24.02 -5.20
CA ALA A 627 -1.98 23.39 -5.74
C ALA A 627 -2.18 22.91 -7.18
N GLN A 628 -1.08 22.59 -7.87
CA GLN A 628 -1.09 21.84 -9.11
C GLN A 628 -0.51 20.46 -8.82
N VAL A 629 -1.37 19.45 -8.79
CA VAL A 629 -1.02 18.06 -8.48
C VAL A 629 -0.78 17.33 -9.79
N GLN A 630 0.44 16.83 -10.01
CA GLN A 630 0.74 16.05 -11.20
C GLN A 630 0.35 14.59 -10.97
N THR A 631 -0.59 14.09 -11.76
CA THR A 631 -1.06 12.70 -11.64
C THR A 631 0.02 11.74 -12.13
N THR A 632 0.52 10.91 -11.23
CA THR A 632 1.62 9.98 -11.48
C THR A 632 1.15 8.55 -11.33
N LEU A 633 1.33 7.76 -12.39
CA LEU A 633 1.38 6.31 -12.27
C LEU A 633 2.79 6.00 -11.77
N ALA A 634 2.92 5.64 -10.51
CA ALA A 634 4.20 5.20 -9.97
C ALA A 634 4.67 3.93 -10.72
N SER A 635 5.98 3.69 -10.71
CA SER A 635 6.57 2.54 -11.41
C SER A 635 5.91 1.22 -10.94
N GLY A 636 5.98 0.16 -11.75
CA GLY A 636 5.44 -1.16 -11.38
C GLY A 636 3.91 -1.24 -11.35
N HIS A 637 3.20 -0.11 -11.24
CA HIS A 637 1.74 -0.07 -11.31
C HIS A 637 1.22 0.00 -12.74
N THR A 638 0.28 -0.92 -12.96
CA THR A 638 -0.55 -1.22 -14.12
C THR A 638 -1.61 -0.17 -14.49
N GLU A 639 -2.16 -0.30 -15.71
CA GLU A 639 -3.62 -0.21 -15.92
C GLU A 639 -4.35 -1.46 -15.36
N ASN A 640 -3.61 -2.53 -15.02
CA ASN A 640 -4.15 -3.82 -14.56
C ASN A 640 -4.31 -3.97 -13.03
N ASP A 641 -4.02 -2.94 -12.23
CA ASP A 641 -4.02 -3.02 -10.75
C ASP A 641 -5.17 -2.16 -10.15
N ASN A 642 -6.26 -1.97 -10.91
CA ASN A 642 -7.37 -1.07 -10.57
C ASN A 642 -6.92 0.32 -10.06
N THR A 643 -6.01 0.98 -10.79
CA THR A 643 -5.42 2.24 -10.32
C THR A 643 -6.42 3.41 -10.32
N PHE A 644 -6.27 4.29 -9.34
CA PHE A 644 -7.03 5.54 -9.16
C PHE A 644 -6.17 6.57 -8.41
N TYR A 645 -6.66 7.79 -8.23
CA TYR A 645 -5.91 8.85 -7.54
C TYR A 645 -6.76 9.45 -6.43
N VAL A 646 -6.16 9.78 -5.28
CA VAL A 646 -6.85 10.48 -4.19
C VAL A 646 -6.07 11.76 -3.86
N ILE A 647 -6.78 12.85 -3.60
CA ILE A 647 -6.20 14.06 -3.04
C ILE A 647 -6.97 14.43 -1.77
N GLU A 648 -6.26 14.47 -0.65
CA GLU A 648 -6.77 14.97 0.63
C GLU A 648 -6.23 16.39 0.89
N ALA A 649 -7.03 17.26 1.50
CA ALA A 649 -6.55 18.44 2.20
C ALA A 649 -6.86 18.35 3.69
N SER A 650 -5.96 18.86 4.52
CA SER A 650 -6.10 18.93 5.97
C SER A 650 -5.59 20.27 6.52
N TYR A 651 -6.20 20.72 7.62
CA TYR A 651 -5.79 21.92 8.34
C TYR A 651 -6.02 21.72 9.83
N THR A 652 -5.01 22.06 10.64
CA THR A 652 -5.09 22.10 12.11
C THR A 652 -5.13 23.54 12.58
N ASP A 653 -6.10 23.88 13.41
CA ASP A 653 -6.25 25.23 13.97
C ASP A 653 -5.25 25.54 15.10
N LYS A 654 -5.39 26.69 15.77
CA LYS A 654 -4.47 27.15 16.83
C LYS A 654 -4.86 26.69 18.25
N GLY A 655 -5.96 25.96 18.41
CA GLY A 655 -6.66 25.76 19.67
C GLY A 655 -7.57 26.95 20.01
N GLY A 656 -8.58 26.68 20.82
CA GLY A 656 -9.65 27.64 21.11
C GLY A 656 -9.54 28.33 22.47
N ALA A 657 -10.66 28.96 22.86
CA ALA A 657 -10.75 29.66 24.15
C ALA A 657 -10.50 28.71 25.34
N GLY A 658 -9.99 29.24 26.45
CA GLY A 658 -9.81 28.50 27.70
C GLY A 658 -8.78 27.35 27.67
N GLY A 659 -8.04 27.16 26.57
CA GLY A 659 -7.16 26.00 26.39
C GLY A 659 -7.86 24.78 25.78
N ALA A 660 -8.97 25.00 25.06
CA ALA A 660 -9.53 23.99 24.15
C ALA A 660 -8.47 23.59 23.11
N ASN A 661 -8.33 22.28 22.86
CA ASN A 661 -7.26 21.72 22.03
C ASN A 661 -7.38 22.18 20.57
N PRO A 662 -6.25 22.25 19.84
CA PRO A 662 -6.26 22.31 18.38
C PRO A 662 -7.04 21.14 17.77
N LEU A 663 -7.87 21.40 16.77
CA LEU A 663 -8.63 20.40 16.03
C LEU A 663 -8.16 20.35 14.58
N THR A 664 -8.26 19.17 13.96
CA THR A 664 -7.86 18.97 12.56
C THR A 664 -9.08 18.67 11.71
N GLY A 665 -9.36 19.54 10.74
CA GLY A 665 -10.33 19.28 9.67
C GLY A 665 -9.68 18.57 8.48
N ARG A 666 -10.45 17.73 7.78
CA ARG A 666 -10.03 17.02 6.56
C ARG A 666 -11.13 17.03 5.50
N ALA A 667 -10.73 16.97 4.23
CA ALA A 667 -11.62 16.70 3.08
C ALA A 667 -10.83 15.95 2.00
N GLN A 668 -11.47 15.02 1.27
CA GLN A 668 -10.81 14.22 0.23
C GLN A 668 -11.65 14.06 -1.05
N VAL A 669 -10.96 13.89 -2.19
CA VAL A 669 -11.56 13.55 -3.49
C VAL A 669 -10.85 12.37 -4.14
N LEU A 670 -11.62 11.39 -4.61
CA LEU A 670 -11.14 10.29 -5.45
C LEU A 670 -11.35 10.65 -6.92
N LEU A 671 -10.37 10.34 -7.77
CA LEU A 671 -10.32 10.64 -9.20
C LEU A 671 -10.13 9.33 -9.99
N GLN A 672 -10.76 9.21 -11.16
CA GLN A 672 -10.72 7.99 -11.98
C GLN A 672 -9.77 8.15 -13.19
N PRO A 673 -9.01 7.12 -13.58
CA PRO A 673 -8.21 7.18 -14.80
C PRO A 673 -9.11 7.19 -16.04
N LYS A 674 -8.63 7.85 -17.11
CA LYS A 674 -9.27 7.93 -18.43
C LYS A 674 -9.40 6.57 -19.10
N HIS A 675 -8.48 5.64 -18.83
CA HIS A 675 -8.56 4.24 -19.25
C HIS A 675 -8.77 3.38 -18.02
N LYS A 676 -9.79 2.51 -18.05
CA LYS A 676 -10.12 1.62 -16.93
C LYS A 676 -10.61 0.26 -17.46
N GLN A 677 -9.96 -0.82 -17.01
CA GLN A 677 -10.39 -2.18 -17.35
C GLN A 677 -11.81 -2.44 -16.82
N ALA A 678 -12.58 -3.25 -17.52
CA ALA A 678 -14.01 -3.43 -17.26
C ALA A 678 -14.28 -4.36 -16.07
N GLU A 679 -13.34 -5.25 -15.73
CA GLU A 679 -13.37 -6.10 -14.52
C GLU A 679 -13.36 -5.30 -13.22
N PHE A 680 -12.85 -4.06 -13.23
CA PHE A 680 -12.82 -3.17 -12.07
C PHE A 680 -14.13 -2.40 -11.87
N TYR A 681 -15.26 -3.11 -12.02
CA TYR A 681 -16.58 -2.56 -11.76
C TYR A 681 -16.84 -2.42 -10.24
N SER A 682 -17.45 -1.31 -9.83
CA SER A 682 -17.88 -1.11 -8.44
C SER A 682 -19.07 -2.02 -8.07
N ALA A 683 -19.91 -2.37 -9.05
CA ALA A 683 -21.04 -3.30 -8.91
C ALA A 683 -21.49 -3.86 -10.27
N THR A 684 -22.21 -4.98 -10.25
CA THR A 684 -22.86 -5.60 -11.41
C THR A 684 -24.21 -6.22 -11.05
N GLY A 685 -25.07 -6.46 -12.04
CA GLY A 685 -26.35 -7.14 -11.89
C GLY A 685 -27.15 -7.14 -13.21
N ARG A 686 -28.46 -7.40 -13.14
CA ARG A 686 -29.38 -7.31 -14.29
C ARG A 686 -30.46 -6.26 -14.05
N ALA A 687 -30.84 -5.53 -15.10
CA ALA A 687 -31.94 -4.58 -15.09
C ALA A 687 -33.29 -5.31 -15.08
N SER A 688 -34.33 -4.70 -14.48
CA SER A 688 -35.65 -5.34 -14.32
C SER A 688 -36.42 -5.53 -15.64
N ASP A 689 -35.98 -4.89 -16.73
CA ASP A 689 -36.48 -5.08 -18.09
C ASP A 689 -35.51 -5.90 -18.98
N GLY A 690 -34.50 -6.52 -18.37
CA GLY A 690 -33.59 -7.47 -19.01
C GLY A 690 -34.22 -8.84 -19.26
N THR A 691 -33.81 -9.50 -20.33
CA THR A 691 -34.32 -10.83 -20.73
C THR A 691 -33.26 -11.93 -20.78
N GLY A 692 -32.06 -11.69 -20.24
CA GLY A 692 -31.05 -12.72 -19.99
C GLY A 692 -31.57 -13.88 -19.12
N THR A 693 -30.94 -15.04 -19.22
CA THR A 693 -31.39 -16.32 -18.63
C THR A 693 -30.38 -17.02 -17.72
N GLY A 694 -29.10 -16.65 -17.78
CA GLY A 694 -28.07 -17.02 -16.81
C GLY A 694 -28.12 -16.19 -15.52
N SER A 695 -27.07 -16.29 -14.70
CA SER A 695 -26.90 -15.50 -13.47
C SER A 695 -26.87 -13.99 -13.77
N PRO A 696 -27.64 -13.15 -13.06
CA PRO A 696 -27.60 -11.69 -13.22
C PRO A 696 -26.20 -11.07 -13.02
N GLY A 697 -25.79 -10.20 -13.94
CA GLY A 697 -24.49 -9.51 -13.90
C GLY A 697 -23.49 -10.04 -14.92
N VAL A 698 -22.22 -9.66 -14.75
CA VAL A 698 -21.11 -10.03 -15.64
C VAL A 698 -20.06 -10.85 -14.88
N THR A 699 -19.29 -11.67 -15.59
CA THR A 699 -18.22 -12.50 -15.01
C THR A 699 -16.85 -12.08 -15.53
N VAL A 700 -15.85 -12.01 -14.66
CA VAL A 700 -14.45 -11.78 -15.07
C VAL A 700 -13.84 -13.07 -15.64
N GLU A 701 -13.13 -12.96 -16.75
CA GLU A 701 -12.39 -14.05 -17.41
C GLU A 701 -11.04 -13.54 -17.98
N SER A 702 -10.11 -14.43 -18.31
CA SER A 702 -8.83 -14.04 -18.91
C SER A 702 -8.98 -13.62 -20.37
N THR A 703 -8.40 -12.46 -20.72
CA THR A 703 -8.40 -11.93 -22.10
C THR A 703 -7.23 -12.45 -22.93
N THR A 704 -7.39 -12.47 -24.26
CA THR A 704 -6.29 -12.68 -25.23
C THR A 704 -6.12 -11.48 -26.17
N ASP A 705 -6.44 -10.28 -25.71
CA ASP A 705 -6.36 -9.06 -26.50
C ASP A 705 -4.90 -8.61 -26.72
N PRO A 706 -4.42 -8.49 -27.98
CA PRO A 706 -3.06 -8.04 -28.26
C PRO A 706 -2.79 -6.56 -27.93
N LYS A 707 -3.79 -5.80 -27.44
CA LYS A 707 -3.62 -4.40 -27.01
C LYS A 707 -3.40 -4.19 -25.50
N GLY A 708 -3.67 -5.18 -24.63
CA GLY A 708 -3.59 -5.01 -23.17
C GLY A 708 -4.68 -5.74 -22.40
N GLY A 709 -4.87 -5.36 -21.13
CA GLY A 709 -5.79 -6.01 -20.19
C GLY A 709 -5.25 -7.33 -19.61
N GLY A 710 -5.37 -7.50 -18.29
CA GLY A 710 -5.10 -8.78 -17.61
C GLY A 710 -6.30 -9.73 -17.65
N SER A 711 -7.52 -9.18 -17.71
CA SER A 711 -8.77 -9.91 -17.85
C SER A 711 -9.74 -9.15 -18.76
N ASN A 712 -10.98 -9.63 -18.86
CA ASN A 712 -12.11 -8.89 -19.42
C ASN A 712 -13.38 -9.31 -18.69
N ILE A 713 -14.47 -8.55 -18.84
CA ILE A 713 -15.80 -9.05 -18.48
C ILE A 713 -16.43 -9.81 -19.65
N GLY A 714 -17.14 -10.87 -19.32
CA GLY A 714 -17.87 -11.75 -20.22
C GLY A 714 -19.16 -12.26 -19.61
N SER A 715 -19.75 -13.28 -20.23
CA SER A 715 -21.09 -13.83 -19.93
C SER A 715 -22.25 -12.82 -20.04
N VAL A 716 -22.04 -11.65 -20.65
CA VAL A 716 -22.99 -10.52 -20.63
C VAL A 716 -24.24 -10.80 -21.48
N GLU A 717 -25.42 -10.84 -20.87
CA GLU A 717 -26.72 -11.07 -21.55
C GLU A 717 -27.58 -9.80 -21.61
N ASP A 718 -28.83 -9.92 -22.11
CA ASP A 718 -29.74 -8.78 -22.24
C ASP A 718 -30.21 -8.23 -20.89
N GLY A 719 -29.86 -6.97 -20.64
CA GLY A 719 -30.14 -6.22 -19.42
C GLY A 719 -29.05 -6.35 -18.35
N ASP A 720 -28.00 -7.15 -18.56
CA ASP A 720 -26.87 -7.15 -17.63
C ASP A 720 -26.12 -5.83 -17.66
N TRP A 721 -25.62 -5.43 -16.51
CA TRP A 721 -24.93 -4.17 -16.32
C TRP A 721 -23.73 -4.30 -15.40
N TRP A 722 -22.75 -3.43 -15.63
CA TRP A 722 -21.66 -3.14 -14.71
C TRP A 722 -21.60 -1.63 -14.51
N SER A 723 -20.93 -1.17 -13.46
CA SER A 723 -20.87 0.25 -13.11
C SER A 723 -19.52 0.68 -12.58
N PHE A 724 -19.17 1.94 -12.79
CA PHE A 724 -18.11 2.62 -12.06
C PHE A 724 -18.73 3.72 -11.18
N ASP A 725 -18.33 3.75 -9.92
CA ASP A 725 -18.78 4.70 -8.90
C ASP A 725 -17.59 4.97 -7.96
N PRO A 726 -17.20 6.22 -7.68
CA PRO A 726 -17.73 7.48 -8.24
C PRO A 726 -17.17 7.82 -9.62
N VAL A 727 -17.98 8.44 -10.47
CA VAL A 727 -17.55 9.07 -11.75
C VAL A 727 -18.14 10.48 -11.88
N ASN A 728 -17.36 11.41 -12.43
CA ASN A 728 -17.80 12.75 -12.81
C ASN A 728 -17.24 13.09 -14.20
N MET A 729 -18.13 13.41 -15.15
CA MET A 729 -17.81 13.48 -16.58
C MET A 729 -17.47 14.91 -17.07
N THR A 730 -16.96 15.76 -16.17
CA THR A 730 -16.49 17.12 -16.51
C THR A 730 -15.44 17.10 -17.62
N ASN A 731 -15.70 17.82 -18.71
CA ASN A 731 -14.91 17.87 -19.96
C ASN A 731 -14.65 16.50 -20.63
N VAL A 732 -15.45 15.48 -20.34
CA VAL A 732 -15.58 14.29 -21.19
C VAL A 732 -16.42 14.65 -22.41
N THR A 733 -16.11 14.08 -23.56
CA THR A 733 -16.78 14.33 -24.85
C THR A 733 -17.28 13.05 -25.52
N GLY A 734 -16.77 11.89 -25.10
CA GLY A 734 -17.14 10.59 -25.63
C GLY A 734 -16.61 9.44 -24.79
N MET A 735 -16.88 8.21 -25.23
CA MET A 735 -16.36 6.99 -24.63
C MET A 735 -16.02 5.94 -25.70
N GLY A 736 -14.81 5.40 -25.64
CA GLY A 736 -14.40 4.18 -26.33
C GLY A 736 -14.65 2.93 -25.47
N PHE A 737 -14.96 1.82 -26.13
CA PHE A 737 -15.09 0.50 -25.52
C PHE A 737 -14.32 -0.52 -26.35
N ARG A 738 -13.51 -1.34 -25.69
CA ARG A 738 -12.81 -2.48 -26.32
C ARG A 738 -13.69 -3.72 -26.17
N VAL A 739 -14.18 -4.25 -27.29
CA VAL A 739 -15.28 -5.24 -27.30
C VAL A 739 -15.03 -6.40 -28.26
N ALA A 740 -15.57 -7.57 -27.90
CA ALA A 740 -15.53 -8.77 -28.72
C ALA A 740 -16.89 -9.50 -28.67
N SER A 741 -17.23 -10.26 -29.71
CA SER A 741 -18.50 -10.99 -29.76
C SER A 741 -18.41 -12.20 -30.68
N GLY A 742 -18.65 -13.38 -30.12
CA GLY A 742 -18.94 -14.60 -30.87
C GLY A 742 -20.40 -14.71 -31.34
N SER A 743 -21.24 -13.69 -31.04
CA SER A 743 -22.64 -13.63 -31.45
C SER A 743 -22.85 -12.56 -32.55
N THR A 744 -24.10 -12.14 -32.77
CA THR A 744 -24.42 -10.95 -33.60
C THR A 744 -24.04 -9.63 -32.93
N GLY A 745 -23.64 -9.66 -31.64
CA GLY A 745 -23.37 -8.49 -30.83
C GLY A 745 -24.64 -7.93 -30.17
N GLY A 746 -24.62 -6.63 -29.88
CA GLY A 746 -25.67 -5.97 -29.10
C GLY A 746 -25.46 -4.46 -29.01
N THR A 747 -25.80 -3.86 -27.88
CA THR A 747 -25.63 -2.42 -27.63
C THR A 747 -25.26 -2.19 -26.17
N ILE A 748 -24.27 -1.34 -25.92
CA ILE A 748 -23.96 -0.80 -24.59
C ILE A 748 -24.72 0.53 -24.45
N GLN A 749 -25.58 0.63 -23.45
CA GLN A 749 -26.27 1.85 -23.06
C GLN A 749 -25.55 2.49 -21.87
N VAL A 750 -25.13 3.76 -22.01
CA VAL A 750 -24.48 4.50 -20.91
C VAL A 750 -25.55 5.29 -20.15
N ARG A 751 -25.69 5.03 -18.85
CA ARG A 751 -26.77 5.56 -17.99
C ARG A 751 -26.23 6.09 -16.67
N THR A 752 -26.98 6.97 -16.01
CA THR A 752 -26.63 7.52 -14.69
C THR A 752 -27.76 7.43 -13.69
N GLY A 753 -27.40 7.36 -12.40
CA GLY A 753 -28.33 7.28 -11.26
C GLY A 753 -28.90 5.88 -11.01
N SER A 754 -29.22 5.10 -12.06
CA SER A 754 -29.51 3.67 -11.96
C SER A 754 -29.35 2.96 -13.32
N PRO A 755 -29.37 1.61 -13.37
CA PRO A 755 -29.42 0.86 -14.64
C PRO A 755 -30.65 1.16 -15.52
N THR A 756 -31.72 1.74 -14.95
CA THR A 756 -32.92 2.19 -15.68
C THR A 756 -33.01 3.72 -15.78
N GLY A 757 -32.03 4.45 -15.24
CA GLY A 757 -31.97 5.91 -15.16
C GLY A 757 -31.59 6.60 -16.47
N THR A 758 -31.24 7.88 -16.37
CA THR A 758 -31.03 8.79 -17.51
C THR A 758 -30.02 8.23 -18.52
N LEU A 759 -30.47 8.02 -19.76
CA LEU A 759 -29.64 7.57 -20.87
C LEU A 759 -28.79 8.73 -21.42
N LEU A 760 -27.46 8.61 -21.33
CA LEU A 760 -26.52 9.57 -21.90
C LEU A 760 -26.20 9.29 -23.37
N GLY A 761 -26.22 8.01 -23.76
CA GLY A 761 -25.91 7.57 -25.11
C GLY A 761 -25.97 6.04 -25.26
N SER A 762 -25.74 5.54 -26.47
CA SER A 762 -25.72 4.11 -26.76
C SER A 762 -24.82 3.80 -27.95
N VAL A 763 -24.02 2.73 -27.85
CA VAL A 763 -23.10 2.28 -28.91
C VAL A 763 -23.37 0.83 -29.27
N THR A 764 -23.45 0.53 -30.57
CA THR A 764 -23.63 -0.83 -31.08
C THR A 764 -22.32 -1.59 -30.98
N VAL A 765 -22.36 -2.76 -30.34
CA VAL A 765 -21.26 -3.73 -30.37
C VAL A 765 -21.54 -4.70 -31.53
N PRO A 766 -20.68 -4.78 -32.56
CA PRO A 766 -20.86 -5.70 -33.67
C PRO A 766 -20.49 -7.13 -33.28
N GLY A 767 -21.02 -8.12 -34.01
CA GLY A 767 -20.43 -9.46 -34.05
C GLY A 767 -19.03 -9.40 -34.65
N THR A 768 -18.00 -9.78 -33.89
CA THR A 768 -16.59 -9.70 -34.32
C THR A 768 -16.03 -11.02 -34.85
N GLY A 769 -16.79 -12.12 -34.68
CA GLY A 769 -16.41 -13.47 -35.12
C GLY A 769 -15.85 -14.36 -34.02
N GLY A 770 -15.69 -13.85 -32.80
CA GLY A 770 -15.21 -14.63 -31.65
C GLY A 770 -15.24 -13.83 -30.35
N TRP A 771 -15.41 -14.53 -29.22
CA TRP A 771 -15.46 -13.94 -27.88
C TRP A 771 -14.16 -13.25 -27.44
N GLN A 772 -13.06 -13.57 -28.09
CA GLN A 772 -11.74 -12.97 -27.89
C GLN A 772 -11.19 -12.32 -29.18
N THR A 773 -12.08 -11.92 -30.09
CA THR A 773 -11.74 -11.21 -31.33
C THR A 773 -12.09 -9.74 -31.17
N TRP A 774 -11.08 -8.93 -30.80
CA TRP A 774 -11.28 -7.61 -30.19
C TRP A 774 -11.25 -6.43 -31.17
N THR A 775 -12.27 -5.58 -31.09
CA THR A 775 -12.38 -4.31 -31.84
C THR A 775 -12.69 -3.13 -30.93
N ASP A 776 -12.57 -1.92 -31.44
CA ASP A 776 -12.88 -0.68 -30.70
C ASP A 776 -14.21 -0.11 -31.22
N VAL A 777 -15.12 0.27 -30.31
CA VAL A 777 -16.35 1.02 -30.65
C VAL A 777 -16.43 2.29 -29.84
N THR A 778 -16.97 3.37 -30.41
CA THR A 778 -16.97 4.72 -29.81
C THR A 778 -18.36 5.33 -29.71
N LEU A 779 -18.56 6.15 -28.68
CA LEU A 779 -19.79 6.85 -28.36
C LEU A 779 -19.49 8.34 -28.13
N ASN A 780 -20.01 9.23 -28.97
CA ASN A 780 -19.98 10.66 -28.68
C ASN A 780 -21.09 11.02 -27.67
N LEU A 781 -20.78 11.84 -26.66
CA LEU A 781 -21.71 12.27 -25.62
C LEU A 781 -22.05 13.75 -25.78
N ALA A 782 -23.33 14.07 -25.98
CA ALA A 782 -23.77 15.43 -26.24
C ALA A 782 -23.82 16.32 -24.99
N ASN A 783 -24.25 15.77 -23.84
CA ASN A 783 -24.37 16.47 -22.56
C ASN A 783 -23.99 15.52 -21.39
N PRO A 784 -22.71 15.14 -21.24
CA PRO A 784 -22.27 14.31 -20.11
C PRO A 784 -22.39 15.06 -18.77
N PRO A 785 -22.82 14.41 -17.68
CA PRO A 785 -23.09 15.07 -16.41
C PRO A 785 -21.82 15.41 -15.62
N THR A 786 -21.76 16.65 -15.13
CA THR A 786 -20.68 17.18 -14.29
C THR A 786 -20.93 17.01 -12.78
N THR A 787 -21.88 16.15 -12.41
CA THR A 787 -22.15 15.74 -11.03
C THR A 787 -21.50 14.38 -10.76
N SER A 788 -21.00 14.17 -9.54
CA SER A 788 -20.42 12.88 -9.15
C SER A 788 -21.50 11.82 -8.88
N GLY A 789 -21.25 10.57 -9.26
CA GLY A 789 -22.07 9.42 -8.88
C GLY A 789 -21.85 8.20 -9.78
N PRO A 790 -22.72 7.17 -9.69
CA PRO A 790 -22.56 5.94 -10.42
C PRO A 790 -22.90 6.08 -11.91
N LEU A 791 -21.95 5.67 -12.75
CA LEU A 791 -22.10 5.50 -14.20
C LEU A 791 -22.33 4.02 -14.51
N TYR A 792 -23.46 3.72 -15.14
CA TYR A 792 -23.90 2.37 -15.49
C TYR A 792 -23.73 2.09 -16.98
N PHE A 793 -23.23 0.90 -17.29
CA PHE A 793 -23.16 0.36 -18.64
C PHE A 793 -24.11 -0.81 -18.73
N VAL A 794 -25.18 -0.69 -19.52
CA VAL A 794 -26.25 -1.70 -19.61
C VAL A 794 -26.24 -2.32 -20.99
N ALA A 795 -25.96 -3.62 -21.05
CA ALA A 795 -25.99 -4.39 -22.28
C ALA A 795 -27.44 -4.66 -22.71
N ARG A 796 -27.76 -4.45 -23.98
CA ARG A 796 -29.05 -4.80 -24.59
C ARG A 796 -28.84 -5.60 -25.86
N LYS A 797 -29.71 -6.58 -26.10
CA LYS A 797 -29.72 -7.34 -27.36
C LYS A 797 -30.27 -6.50 -28.52
N PRO A 798 -29.97 -6.85 -29.79
CA PRO A 798 -30.56 -6.18 -30.94
C PRO A 798 -32.09 -6.24 -30.92
N ALA A 799 -32.77 -5.17 -31.36
CA ALA A 799 -34.23 -5.12 -31.38
C ALA A 799 -34.82 -6.25 -32.25
N GLY A 800 -35.78 -7.00 -31.69
CA GLY A 800 -36.35 -8.19 -32.34
C GLY A 800 -35.52 -9.47 -32.21
N SER A 801 -34.34 -9.43 -31.59
CA SER A 801 -33.54 -10.63 -31.32
C SER A 801 -34.19 -11.55 -30.29
N THR A 802 -34.21 -12.85 -30.60
CA THR A 802 -34.58 -13.93 -29.68
C THR A 802 -33.39 -14.52 -28.93
N ASN A 803 -32.18 -13.97 -29.09
CA ASN A 803 -31.03 -14.37 -28.28
C ASN A 803 -31.20 -13.80 -26.85
N ASN A 804 -31.33 -14.70 -25.88
CA ASN A 804 -31.41 -14.39 -24.44
C ASN A 804 -30.17 -14.91 -23.69
N SER A 805 -29.11 -15.25 -24.43
CA SER A 805 -27.80 -15.68 -23.94
C SER A 805 -26.75 -14.61 -24.24
N GLY A 806 -25.47 -14.93 -24.01
CA GLY A 806 -24.34 -14.01 -24.19
C GLY A 806 -24.38 -13.18 -25.48
N LEU A 807 -24.08 -11.89 -25.34
CA LEU A 807 -24.10 -10.88 -26.40
C LEU A 807 -22.68 -10.51 -26.83
N PHE A 808 -21.86 -10.03 -25.89
CA PHE A 808 -20.49 -9.55 -26.13
C PHE A 808 -19.66 -9.56 -24.84
N ASN A 809 -18.34 -9.50 -25.00
CA ASN A 809 -17.36 -9.26 -23.95
C ASN A 809 -16.84 -7.82 -24.02
N VAL A 810 -16.35 -7.28 -22.90
CA VAL A 810 -15.73 -5.94 -22.82
C VAL A 810 -14.42 -6.03 -22.05
N ASN A 811 -13.34 -5.52 -22.62
CA ASN A 811 -12.01 -5.51 -22.00
C ASN A 811 -11.80 -4.22 -21.18
N TRP A 812 -11.91 -3.05 -21.82
CA TRP A 812 -11.85 -1.74 -21.14
C TRP A 812 -12.83 -0.71 -21.66
N VAL A 813 -13.03 0.30 -20.80
CA VAL A 813 -13.70 1.56 -21.08
C VAL A 813 -12.66 2.68 -21.13
N MET A 814 -12.83 3.59 -22.07
CA MET A 814 -11.91 4.70 -22.35
C MET A 814 -12.71 6.01 -22.41
N PHE A 815 -12.47 6.95 -21.51
CA PHE A 815 -13.15 8.25 -21.45
C PHE A 815 -12.47 9.27 -22.37
N ASP A 816 -13.11 9.63 -23.48
CA ASP A 816 -12.58 10.59 -24.44
C ASP A 816 -12.81 12.04 -23.97
N GLY A 817 -11.79 12.89 -24.06
CA GLY A 817 -11.88 14.31 -23.77
C GLY A 817 -10.72 14.83 -22.91
N ALA A 818 -10.85 16.05 -22.39
CA ALA A 818 -9.87 16.63 -21.49
C ALA A 818 -10.01 16.06 -20.06
N GLY A 819 -11.24 15.83 -19.60
CA GLY A 819 -11.48 15.47 -18.20
C GLY A 819 -11.22 16.64 -17.23
N ILE A 820 -10.93 16.32 -15.97
CA ILE A 820 -10.53 17.31 -14.96
C ILE A 820 -9.05 17.72 -15.05
N GLY A 821 -8.24 16.92 -15.73
CA GLY A 821 -6.82 17.17 -15.94
C GLY A 821 -6.57 18.06 -17.15
N THR A 822 -5.66 19.02 -17.02
CA THR A 822 -4.96 19.55 -18.19
C THR A 822 -3.81 18.60 -18.51
N PRO A 823 -3.58 18.20 -19.78
CA PRO A 823 -2.35 17.53 -20.18
C PRO A 823 -1.15 18.28 -19.60
N GLY A 824 -0.24 17.56 -18.92
CA GLY A 824 0.88 18.16 -18.22
C GLY A 824 1.68 19.11 -19.11
N GLN A 825 2.35 20.08 -18.48
CA GLN A 825 3.29 20.99 -19.15
C GLN A 825 4.11 20.20 -20.18
N SER A 826 3.96 20.53 -21.46
CA SER A 826 4.54 19.74 -22.55
C SER A 826 6.02 19.47 -22.26
N PRO A 827 6.54 18.25 -22.49
CA PRO A 827 7.94 17.90 -22.16
C PRO A 827 8.98 18.89 -22.72
N VAL A 828 8.61 19.62 -23.78
CA VAL A 828 9.31 20.79 -24.31
C VAL A 828 8.65 22.10 -23.89
N GLN A 829 9.40 22.91 -23.13
CA GLN A 829 9.09 24.29 -22.81
C GLN A 829 9.54 25.19 -23.97
N ILE A 830 8.61 25.95 -24.58
CA ILE A 830 8.92 26.91 -25.65
C ILE A 830 9.97 27.93 -25.17
N GLY A 831 10.97 28.21 -26.00
CA GLY A 831 12.08 29.13 -25.69
C GLY A 831 13.22 28.51 -24.87
N VAL A 832 13.13 27.24 -24.48
CA VAL A 832 14.24 26.48 -23.88
C VAL A 832 14.98 25.70 -24.96
N ASN A 833 16.32 25.67 -24.86
CA ASN A 833 17.17 24.84 -25.71
C ASN A 833 17.38 23.47 -25.07
N TYR A 834 17.42 22.43 -25.89
CA TYR A 834 17.51 21.04 -25.47
C TYR A 834 18.56 20.27 -26.27
N HIS A 835 19.25 19.36 -25.60
CA HIS A 835 19.95 18.23 -26.19
C HIS A 835 18.96 17.05 -26.26
N LEU A 836 18.73 16.50 -27.47
CA LEU A 836 17.91 15.29 -27.66
C LEU A 836 18.81 14.07 -27.47
N VAL A 837 18.74 13.40 -26.31
CA VAL A 837 19.60 12.26 -25.98
C VAL A 837 18.92 10.94 -26.35
N ALA A 838 19.38 10.22 -27.36
CA ALA A 838 18.80 8.92 -27.74
C ALA A 838 18.94 7.89 -26.60
N ALA A 839 17.84 7.28 -26.18
CA ALA A 839 17.77 6.55 -24.92
C ALA A 839 18.54 5.21 -24.94
N HIS A 840 18.73 4.59 -26.11
CA HIS A 840 19.49 3.34 -26.26
C HIS A 840 21.01 3.53 -26.32
N SER A 841 21.51 4.72 -26.68
CA SER A 841 22.93 5.00 -26.89
C SER A 841 23.53 6.05 -25.96
N GLY A 842 22.68 6.86 -25.31
CA GLY A 842 23.11 8.00 -24.50
C GLY A 842 23.70 9.17 -25.32
N LYS A 843 23.62 9.11 -26.66
CA LYS A 843 24.21 10.08 -27.58
C LYS A 843 23.24 11.16 -28.01
N LEU A 844 23.78 12.29 -28.45
CA LEU A 844 22.98 13.45 -28.81
C LEU A 844 22.61 13.41 -30.29
N ALA A 845 21.41 13.86 -30.63
CA ALA A 845 21.11 14.26 -31.99
C ALA A 845 22.03 15.43 -32.39
N ASP A 846 22.57 15.39 -33.60
CA ASP A 846 23.61 16.29 -34.08
C ASP A 846 23.36 16.61 -35.57
N ILE A 847 23.44 17.89 -35.95
CA ILE A 847 23.45 18.28 -37.38
C ILE A 847 24.86 18.08 -37.94
N ASN A 848 24.99 17.06 -38.79
CA ASN A 848 26.26 16.51 -39.26
C ASN A 848 27.27 17.59 -39.72
N GLY A 849 28.46 17.54 -39.13
CA GLY A 849 29.56 18.48 -39.42
C GLY A 849 29.31 19.93 -39.02
N GLY A 850 28.27 20.20 -38.21
CA GLY A 850 27.87 21.56 -37.85
C GLY A 850 27.31 22.38 -39.02
N SER A 851 26.87 21.73 -40.11
CA SER A 851 26.39 22.41 -41.32
C SER A 851 25.31 23.43 -41.00
N ALA A 852 25.42 24.66 -41.54
CA ALA A 852 24.39 25.69 -41.44
C ALA A 852 23.47 25.75 -42.68
N SER A 853 23.67 24.86 -43.66
CA SER A 853 22.93 24.87 -44.93
C SER A 853 21.70 23.94 -44.90
N PRO A 854 20.63 24.25 -45.65
CA PRO A 854 19.55 23.32 -45.94
C PRO A 854 20.06 21.97 -46.46
N GLY A 855 19.42 20.88 -46.06
CA GLY A 855 19.83 19.50 -46.40
C GLY A 855 20.89 18.90 -45.48
N GLY A 856 21.38 19.62 -44.47
CA GLY A 856 22.22 19.04 -43.41
C GLY A 856 21.49 17.90 -42.70
N GLN A 857 22.05 16.69 -42.75
CA GLN A 857 21.46 15.48 -42.14
C GLN A 857 21.52 15.52 -40.62
N LEU A 858 20.48 14.97 -40.00
CA LEU A 858 20.46 14.62 -38.58
C LEU A 858 21.13 13.26 -38.38
N ILE A 859 22.13 13.21 -37.50
CA ILE A 859 22.85 12.01 -37.07
C ILE A 859 22.80 11.93 -35.54
N GLN A 860 23.23 10.82 -34.94
CA GLN A 860 23.67 10.84 -33.55
C GLN A 860 25.20 11.06 -33.47
N TRP A 861 25.64 11.72 -32.42
CA TRP A 861 27.05 11.87 -32.09
C TRP A 861 27.26 11.93 -30.57
N SER A 862 28.44 11.53 -30.11
CA SER A 862 28.89 11.72 -28.72
C SER A 862 28.78 13.20 -28.30
N ALA A 863 28.43 13.45 -27.04
CA ALA A 863 28.20 14.81 -26.57
C ALA A 863 29.47 15.70 -26.71
N ASN A 864 29.30 16.88 -27.29
CA ASN A 864 30.32 17.91 -27.42
C ASN A 864 29.73 19.30 -27.12
N SER A 865 30.54 20.35 -27.14
CA SER A 865 30.11 21.74 -26.84
C SER A 865 29.55 22.50 -28.05
N GLY A 866 29.20 21.80 -29.13
CA GLY A 866 28.71 22.36 -30.38
C GLY A 866 27.23 22.71 -30.34
N LEU A 867 26.90 23.93 -30.78
CA LEU A 867 25.51 24.41 -30.88
C LEU A 867 24.66 23.61 -31.91
N ASN A 868 25.30 22.78 -32.75
CA ASN A 868 24.67 21.84 -33.67
C ASN A 868 24.08 20.58 -32.98
N GLN A 869 24.32 20.40 -31.68
CA GLN A 869 23.66 19.38 -30.84
C GLN A 869 22.49 19.94 -30.01
N GLN A 870 22.18 21.24 -30.19
CA GLN A 870 21.20 21.96 -29.39
C GLN A 870 20.01 22.39 -30.25
N PHE A 871 18.80 22.20 -29.73
CA PHE A 871 17.56 22.43 -30.46
C PHE A 871 16.52 23.15 -29.60
N ASP A 872 15.79 24.09 -30.17
CA ASP A 872 14.62 24.71 -29.54
C ASP A 872 13.32 24.37 -30.30
N PHE A 873 12.19 24.57 -29.64
CA PHE A 873 10.89 24.09 -30.12
C PHE A 873 9.96 25.28 -30.41
N LEU A 874 9.33 25.24 -31.59
CA LEU A 874 8.38 26.24 -32.06
C LEU A 874 6.99 25.61 -32.18
N ASP A 875 6.00 26.17 -31.48
CA ASP A 875 4.62 25.68 -31.56
C ASP A 875 4.08 25.75 -33.00
N SER A 876 3.26 24.76 -33.35
CA SER A 876 2.59 24.60 -34.65
C SER A 876 1.11 24.22 -34.50
N GLY A 877 0.59 24.25 -33.27
CA GLY A 877 -0.82 24.03 -32.92
C GLY A 877 -1.21 22.56 -32.79
N GLY A 878 -2.12 22.27 -31.87
CA GLY A 878 -2.70 20.93 -31.69
C GLY A 878 -1.72 19.87 -31.17
N GLY A 879 -0.71 20.28 -30.39
CA GLY A 879 0.30 19.37 -29.82
C GLY A 879 1.45 19.01 -30.77
N TYR A 880 1.62 19.76 -31.86
CA TYR A 880 2.72 19.59 -32.82
C TYR A 880 3.70 20.77 -32.76
N TYR A 881 4.99 20.46 -32.89
CA TYR A 881 6.10 21.41 -32.82
C TYR A 881 7.01 21.29 -34.04
N ARG A 882 7.64 22.39 -34.45
CA ARG A 882 8.85 22.36 -35.27
C ARG A 882 10.07 22.34 -34.35
N ILE A 883 11.00 21.43 -34.61
CA ILE A 883 12.26 21.30 -33.88
C ILE A 883 13.32 22.07 -34.67
N ARG A 884 13.92 23.10 -34.09
CA ARG A 884 14.86 24.01 -34.76
C ARG A 884 16.27 23.84 -34.21
N ALA A 885 17.28 23.72 -35.07
CA ALA A 885 18.67 23.62 -34.64
C ALA A 885 19.24 25.01 -34.28
N ARG A 886 19.85 25.13 -33.09
CA ARG A 886 20.24 26.40 -32.48
C ARG A 886 21.32 27.15 -33.27
N HIS A 887 22.21 26.43 -33.96
CA HIS A 887 23.33 27.01 -34.72
C HIS A 887 22.93 27.56 -36.10
N SER A 888 21.92 26.98 -36.74
CA SER A 888 21.51 27.31 -38.12
C SER A 888 20.18 28.07 -38.20
N GLY A 889 19.31 27.94 -37.18
CA GLY A 889 17.94 28.45 -37.21
C GLY A 889 17.00 27.66 -38.14
N LEU A 890 17.46 26.55 -38.73
CA LEU A 890 16.69 25.70 -39.64
C LEU A 890 15.94 24.60 -38.87
N VAL A 891 14.82 24.12 -39.41
CA VAL A 891 13.92 23.15 -38.75
C VAL A 891 14.06 21.73 -39.30
N LEU A 892 13.89 20.73 -38.43
CA LEU A 892 13.97 19.31 -38.79
C LEU A 892 12.78 18.88 -39.64
N GLN A 893 13.07 18.37 -40.84
CA GLN A 893 12.11 17.93 -41.84
C GLN A 893 12.42 16.49 -42.30
N VAL A 894 11.39 15.67 -42.47
CA VAL A 894 11.52 14.37 -43.13
C VAL A 894 11.70 14.52 -44.65
N ALA A 895 12.64 13.76 -45.23
CA ALA A 895 12.93 13.81 -46.67
C ALA A 895 11.90 13.05 -47.55
N GLY A 896 10.92 12.39 -46.94
CA GLY A 896 9.85 11.65 -47.60
C GLY A 896 8.82 11.13 -46.58
N SER A 897 7.87 10.30 -46.99
CA SER A 897 6.79 9.79 -46.12
C SER A 897 6.92 8.32 -45.69
N GLY A 898 7.96 7.61 -46.14
CA GLY A 898 8.19 6.19 -45.82
C GLY A 898 9.27 5.97 -44.76
N SER A 899 9.21 4.81 -44.11
CA SER A 899 10.21 4.35 -43.12
C SER A 899 11.60 4.24 -43.75
N GLY A 900 12.62 4.73 -43.05
CA GLY A 900 14.01 4.80 -43.51
C GLY A 900 14.36 6.05 -44.34
N ALA A 901 13.43 6.99 -44.52
CA ALA A 901 13.72 8.32 -45.05
C ALA A 901 14.42 9.19 -43.99
N ASP A 902 15.48 9.89 -44.38
CA ASP A 902 16.30 10.70 -43.47
C ASP A 902 15.60 11.98 -42.99
N ILE A 903 16.05 12.45 -41.82
CA ILE A 903 15.70 13.77 -41.29
C ILE A 903 16.82 14.74 -41.64
N THR A 904 16.45 15.91 -42.18
CA THR A 904 17.38 16.98 -42.55
C THR A 904 16.88 18.31 -42.03
N GLN A 905 17.79 19.26 -41.76
CA GLN A 905 17.37 20.64 -41.49
C GLN A 905 16.97 21.36 -42.79
N GLN A 906 15.90 22.15 -42.75
CA GLN A 906 15.35 22.90 -43.89
C GLN A 906 14.86 24.28 -43.45
N PRO A 907 14.65 25.25 -44.37
CA PRO A 907 13.99 26.51 -44.05
C PRO A 907 12.60 26.28 -43.47
N ASP A 908 12.23 27.04 -42.45
CA ASP A 908 10.91 26.93 -41.82
C ASP A 908 9.82 27.36 -42.81
N SER A 909 8.96 26.39 -43.15
CA SER A 909 7.80 26.54 -44.04
C SER A 909 6.49 26.20 -43.33
N ASN A 910 6.55 25.78 -42.06
CA ASN A 910 5.45 25.22 -41.29
C ASN A 910 4.68 24.06 -41.99
N ALA A 911 5.34 23.36 -42.91
CA ALA A 911 4.74 22.20 -43.58
C ALA A 911 4.57 21.00 -42.63
N PRO A 912 3.58 20.10 -42.84
CA PRO A 912 3.40 18.91 -41.99
C PRO A 912 4.64 17.99 -41.92
N SER A 913 5.53 18.02 -42.91
CA SER A 913 6.82 17.33 -42.91
C SER A 913 7.82 17.84 -41.85
N GLN A 914 7.61 19.08 -41.36
CA GLN A 914 8.41 19.76 -40.35
C GLN A 914 7.78 19.70 -38.94
N GLN A 915 6.57 19.14 -38.82
CA GLN A 915 5.77 19.15 -37.60
C GLN A 915 5.82 17.80 -36.88
N TRP A 916 6.15 17.84 -35.60
CA TRP A 916 6.43 16.67 -34.76
C TRP A 916 5.55 16.72 -33.50
N ARG A 917 4.75 15.69 -33.27
CA ARG A 917 4.09 15.48 -31.98
C ARG A 917 5.14 14.94 -31.00
N VAL A 918 5.29 15.60 -29.86
CA VAL A 918 6.04 15.05 -28.72
C VAL A 918 5.10 14.12 -27.96
N VAL A 919 5.49 12.86 -27.85
CA VAL A 919 4.74 11.82 -27.14
C VAL A 919 5.56 11.42 -25.92
N ASP A 920 5.06 11.67 -24.72
CA ASP A 920 5.69 11.18 -23.49
C ASP A 920 5.73 9.64 -23.49
N GLN A 921 6.79 9.05 -22.94
CA GLN A 921 7.04 7.61 -22.85
C GLN A 921 7.31 7.17 -21.39
N GLY A 922 7.10 8.06 -20.42
CA GLY A 922 7.44 7.86 -19.02
C GLY A 922 8.93 8.08 -18.72
N GLY A 923 9.26 8.31 -17.45
CA GLY A 923 10.64 8.42 -16.98
C GLY A 923 11.46 9.55 -17.63
N GLY A 924 10.82 10.63 -18.10
CA GLY A 924 11.47 11.76 -18.79
C GLY A 924 11.82 11.51 -20.27
N ALA A 925 11.50 10.33 -20.81
CA ALA A 925 11.73 10.01 -22.22
C ALA A 925 10.54 10.41 -23.09
N VAL A 926 10.82 10.89 -24.30
CA VAL A 926 9.81 11.22 -25.32
C VAL A 926 10.10 10.58 -26.67
N SER A 927 9.07 10.39 -27.49
CA SER A 927 9.18 10.03 -28.90
C SER A 927 8.66 11.17 -29.77
N PHE A 928 9.32 11.44 -30.89
CA PHE A 928 8.89 12.49 -31.85
C PHE A 928 8.20 11.84 -33.05
N VAL A 929 6.90 12.06 -33.21
CA VAL A 929 6.10 11.45 -34.31
C VAL A 929 5.74 12.52 -35.35
N ASN A 930 6.15 12.32 -36.60
CA ASN A 930 5.94 13.29 -37.67
C ASN A 930 4.47 13.37 -38.12
N ARG A 931 3.96 14.59 -38.36
CA ARG A 931 2.55 14.82 -38.71
C ARG A 931 2.18 14.31 -40.11
N GLN A 932 3.11 14.31 -41.06
CA GLN A 932 2.81 13.89 -42.44
C GLN A 932 2.77 12.37 -42.59
N SER A 933 3.69 11.66 -41.93
CA SER A 933 3.90 10.22 -42.11
C SER A 933 3.33 9.36 -40.98
N ALA A 934 3.05 9.94 -39.80
CA ALA A 934 2.79 9.24 -38.55
C ALA A 934 3.91 8.29 -38.10
N LEU A 935 5.14 8.49 -38.61
CA LEU A 935 6.33 7.72 -38.28
C LEU A 935 7.14 8.41 -37.16
N ALA A 936 7.81 7.62 -36.32
CA ALA A 936 8.66 8.11 -35.23
C ALA A 936 10.07 8.46 -35.74
N MET A 937 10.71 9.46 -35.11
CA MET A 937 12.15 9.67 -35.20
C MET A 937 12.88 8.44 -34.65
N ASP A 938 13.85 7.91 -35.41
CA ASP A 938 14.49 6.62 -35.17
C ASP A 938 16.00 6.72 -35.43
N VAL A 939 16.83 6.35 -34.44
CA VAL A 939 18.26 6.15 -34.67
C VAL A 939 18.45 4.83 -35.41
N TRP A 940 18.88 4.94 -36.68
CA TRP A 940 18.74 3.88 -37.67
C TRP A 940 19.38 2.56 -37.24
N GLY A 941 18.56 1.50 -37.20
CA GLY A 941 18.99 0.15 -36.84
C GLY A 941 19.44 0.00 -35.38
N ALA A 942 19.00 0.90 -34.49
CA ALA A 942 19.42 0.98 -33.08
C ALA A 942 20.95 1.06 -32.89
N SER A 943 21.68 1.59 -33.87
CA SER A 943 23.13 1.74 -33.82
C SER A 943 23.56 2.62 -32.64
N THR A 944 24.70 2.32 -32.02
CA THR A 944 25.36 3.14 -30.98
C THR A 944 26.60 3.89 -31.51
N ALA A 945 26.91 3.77 -32.80
CA ALA A 945 28.05 4.42 -33.43
C ALA A 945 27.82 5.92 -33.67
N ASP A 946 28.89 6.72 -33.58
CA ASP A 946 28.89 8.11 -34.03
C ASP A 946 28.72 8.19 -35.55
N GLY A 947 27.95 9.16 -36.04
CA GLY A 947 27.63 9.30 -37.45
C GLY A 947 26.49 8.39 -37.94
N ALA A 948 25.86 7.60 -37.06
CA ALA A 948 24.64 6.87 -37.41
C ALA A 948 23.50 7.85 -37.71
N ARG A 949 22.88 7.71 -38.88
CA ARG A 949 21.77 8.56 -39.34
C ARG A 949 20.54 8.46 -38.43
N ILE A 950 19.85 9.58 -38.23
CA ILE A 950 18.52 9.61 -37.64
C ILE A 950 17.50 9.79 -38.77
N SER A 951 16.66 8.78 -38.94
CA SER A 951 15.63 8.70 -39.98
C SER A 951 14.25 8.73 -39.31
N GLN A 952 13.17 8.67 -40.10
CA GLN A 952 11.87 8.25 -39.56
C GLN A 952 11.67 6.74 -39.73
N TYR A 953 10.96 6.08 -38.82
CA TYR A 953 10.59 4.66 -38.94
C TYR A 953 9.20 4.37 -38.36
N THR A 954 8.67 3.20 -38.68
CA THR A 954 7.40 2.70 -38.11
C THR A 954 7.46 2.77 -36.59
N VAL A 955 6.41 3.30 -35.94
CA VAL A 955 6.37 3.43 -34.49
C VAL A 955 6.44 2.03 -33.86
N THR A 956 7.50 1.78 -33.10
CA THR A 956 7.71 0.52 -32.35
C THR A 956 7.74 0.74 -30.84
N GLY A 957 8.00 1.97 -30.38
CA GLY A 957 8.23 2.27 -28.96
C GLY A 957 9.58 1.78 -28.44
N ASN A 958 10.46 1.26 -29.31
CA ASN A 958 11.81 0.81 -28.96
C ASN A 958 12.69 1.95 -28.46
N ALA A 959 13.71 1.65 -27.66
CA ALA A 959 14.59 2.66 -27.05
C ALA A 959 15.34 3.55 -28.05
N ASN A 960 15.55 3.10 -29.30
CA ASN A 960 16.15 3.91 -30.38
C ASN A 960 15.18 4.93 -31.02
N GLN A 961 13.90 4.90 -30.63
CA GLN A 961 12.87 5.90 -30.96
C GLN A 961 12.54 6.84 -29.79
N ARG A 962 13.13 6.58 -28.60
CA ARG A 962 12.94 7.38 -27.39
C ARG A 962 14.14 8.30 -27.18
N PHE A 963 13.87 9.52 -26.73
CA PHE A 963 14.87 10.55 -26.48
C PHE A 963 14.62 11.22 -25.12
N GLN A 964 15.66 11.39 -24.30
CA GLN A 964 15.62 12.17 -23.08
C GLN A 964 15.87 13.65 -23.42
N LEU A 965 15.03 14.55 -22.91
CA LEU A 965 15.11 15.99 -23.15
C LEU A 965 15.94 16.69 -22.07
N ARG A 966 17.25 16.85 -22.29
CA ARG A 966 18.13 17.58 -21.36
C ARG A 966 18.23 19.04 -21.76
N ARG A 967 18.01 19.98 -20.82
CA ARG A 967 18.22 21.43 -21.05
C ARG A 967 19.69 21.70 -21.44
N ALA A 968 19.92 22.74 -22.25
CA ALA A 968 21.16 22.94 -23.03
C ALA A 968 21.75 24.36 -22.97
#